data_AF-A0A8J7AKB9-F1
#
_entry.id   AF-A0A8J7AKB9-F1
#
_cell.length_a   1.000
_cell.length_b   1.000
_cell.length_c   1.000
_cell.angle_alpha   90.00
_cell.angle_beta   90.00
_cell.angle_gamma   90.00
#
_symmetry.space_group_name_H-M   'P 1'
#
loop_
_entity.id
_entity.type
_entity.pdbx_description
1 polymer ?
#
loop_
_entity_poly.entity_id
_entity_poly.type
_entity_poly.pdbx_seq_one_letter_code
_entity_poly.pdbx_strand_id
1 'polypeptide(L)'
;GFNYRRMLICQDLEDAVKTLSNLAAQQVFTNYTEITERSVVFMFPGQGSQYVNMAREIYETETVFKEQVDYCSEVLKPLLGLDLRHLIYPSDEKIDEASKQLQQTAVAQPAIFVIEYALAKLWQSYGVEPQAAIGHSIGEYVAATLAEVFSLEDALSLVAARGQMMQQLPTGAMLSIPLPPDKIKSLLGPELSVAAINQPSQCVVSGSTAAVNALQNQLAVQGIECRRLHTSHAFHSQMMEPILKAFTERVKKVTLNAPKLPYISNLTGNWITVTQATNPEYYAQHLRSTVLFAQSVEKLLATPEQVLLEVGPGHTLTTLVKKHPDKAAAQTVLTSVRHPQEQQSDNHVLFTTLGQLWLAGVNIDWFGFYSHQEYYRLPLPTYPFERERYWIDPPEKAALGQLQTLPTTSQLWTLLVQGGQKQANTRNAELNELTYQENRQLLDSLCTAYINCALQQLGAFSNPKEKYYLESLLAKYHINPRYQQLLSRWLQILVEQGQLQQQESLFTGLVPCSEDYINEHLEEVRARFAASSLVDLDLVQRCGENLAAVVVGEQEPLEIFNELVYEKENNSSHSESPLITYYNSILRSSLEQVVKSLPSSVHLRVLEIGGGTGVSTQALLPVLSPKQTDYTFTNIGSSFLTQAEHKFKDYPFVKYRLLDIDKSPTEQGFEKYSFDVIIASHVLHATRNIDQTLHHIRSLLAPGGFLLLWEMIQPKIDFDISLSLLLKPLDDKRRSPGQPFIIKDQWFEALREQDFIQVAAFPETEVFEHKIIMAQASASAAFSTKSRQKETDYKSEISLQTKPDIFQQEKLSALHSRPDLPNSYLAPRDEIEQKLADIWQELLGIQQVGIHDNFFTLGGDSLVAVQVLSRIRNIFSIRLSVANLFESPTIADIATKLQKQLYPDTNLGASDREEIAI
;
A
#
# COMPACT_ATOMS: atom_id res chain seq x y z
N GLY A 1 -10.95 -11.93 2.05
CA GLY A 1 -11.34 -13.18 2.78
C GLY A 1 -12.25 -12.83 3.96
N PHE A 2 -12.74 -13.79 4.76
CA PHE A 2 -13.55 -13.48 5.96
C PHE A 2 -12.68 -13.35 7.24
N ASN A 3 -13.14 -12.56 8.22
CA ASN A 3 -12.43 -12.38 9.51
C ASN A 3 -12.58 -13.60 10.42
N TYR A 4 -13.79 -14.20 10.44
CA TYR A 4 -14.04 -15.45 11.15
C TYR A 4 -13.61 -16.61 10.26
N ARG A 5 -12.62 -17.36 10.72
CA ARG A 5 -12.02 -18.47 9.98
C ARG A 5 -12.04 -19.75 10.82
N ARG A 6 -12.22 -20.90 10.17
CA ARG A 6 -12.20 -22.23 10.79
C ARG A 6 -11.49 -23.21 9.88
N MET A 7 -10.61 -24.02 10.45
CA MET A 7 -9.96 -25.14 9.78
C MET A 7 -10.17 -26.43 10.58
N LEU A 8 -10.11 -27.56 9.88
CA LEU A 8 -9.98 -28.91 10.41
C LEU A 8 -9.14 -29.73 9.43
N ILE A 9 -8.40 -30.72 9.93
CA ILE A 9 -7.73 -31.72 9.10
C ILE A 9 -8.48 -33.04 9.27
N CYS A 10 -8.89 -33.65 8.16
CA CYS A 10 -9.62 -34.91 8.12
C CYS A 10 -8.95 -35.89 7.16
N GLN A 11 -9.01 -37.19 7.47
CA GLN A 11 -8.42 -38.24 6.62
C GLN A 11 -9.35 -38.70 5.49
N ASP A 12 -10.66 -38.69 5.75
CA ASP A 12 -11.70 -39.11 4.81
C ASP A 12 -13.02 -38.37 5.06
N LEU A 13 -14.06 -38.74 4.29
CA LEU A 13 -15.39 -38.14 4.38
C LEU A 13 -16.12 -38.46 5.70
N GLU A 14 -15.92 -39.65 6.29
CA GLU A 14 -16.56 -40.03 7.55
C GLU A 14 -15.97 -39.23 8.71
N ASP A 15 -14.63 -39.10 8.74
CA ASP A 15 -13.89 -38.26 9.68
C ASP A 15 -14.25 -36.78 9.54
N ALA A 16 -14.39 -36.27 8.30
CA ALA A 16 -14.83 -34.90 8.03
C ALA A 16 -16.24 -34.62 8.59
N VAL A 17 -17.21 -35.51 8.29
CA VAL A 17 -18.60 -35.39 8.78
C VAL A 17 -18.65 -35.47 10.30
N LYS A 18 -17.93 -36.42 10.90
CA LYS A 18 -17.84 -36.60 12.35
C LYS A 18 -17.22 -35.39 13.04
N THR A 19 -16.16 -34.82 12.48
CA THR A 19 -15.44 -33.68 13.04
C THR A 19 -16.26 -32.38 12.93
N LEU A 20 -16.89 -32.14 11.78
CA LEU A 20 -17.81 -31.01 11.58
C LEU A 20 -19.08 -31.09 12.45
N SER A 21 -19.59 -32.30 12.72
CA SER A 21 -20.79 -32.50 13.54
C SER A 21 -20.53 -32.33 15.04
N ASN A 22 -19.36 -32.79 15.52
CA ASN A 22 -19.04 -32.79 16.96
C ASN A 22 -18.26 -31.55 17.41
N LEU A 23 -17.60 -30.84 16.50
CA LEU A 23 -16.83 -29.60 16.75
C LEU A 23 -15.83 -29.71 17.92
N ALA A 24 -15.18 -30.88 18.06
CA ALA A 24 -14.22 -31.13 19.13
C ALA A 24 -12.99 -30.19 19.00
N ALA A 25 -12.72 -29.40 20.05
CA ALA A 25 -11.74 -28.32 20.03
C ALA A 25 -10.27 -28.76 19.82
N GLN A 26 -9.97 -30.06 19.85
CA GLN A 26 -8.64 -30.61 19.56
C GLN A 26 -8.40 -30.86 18.05
N GLN A 27 -9.46 -30.89 17.23
CA GLN A 27 -9.39 -31.15 15.79
C GLN A 27 -9.91 -29.97 14.94
N VAL A 28 -10.67 -29.05 15.56
CA VAL A 28 -11.26 -27.88 14.90
C VAL A 28 -10.72 -26.60 15.52
N PHE A 29 -9.94 -25.85 14.75
CA PHE A 29 -9.44 -24.54 15.17
C PHE A 29 -10.32 -23.44 14.56
N THR A 30 -10.78 -22.51 15.39
CA THR A 30 -11.56 -21.33 14.96
C THR A 30 -10.86 -20.08 15.47
N ASN A 31 -10.73 -19.06 14.64
CA ASN A 31 -10.14 -17.78 15.02
C ASN A 31 -10.93 -16.60 14.43
N TYR A 32 -10.84 -15.45 15.11
CA TYR A 32 -11.18 -14.15 14.54
C TYR A 32 -9.89 -13.37 14.33
N THR A 33 -9.64 -12.97 13.09
CA THR A 33 -8.51 -12.11 12.73
C THR A 33 -9.01 -11.09 11.72
N GLU A 34 -8.79 -9.81 12.00
CA GLU A 34 -9.03 -8.74 11.01
C GLU A 34 -8.14 -8.96 9.80
N ILE A 35 -8.57 -8.51 8.61
CA ILE A 35 -7.84 -8.75 7.36
C ILE A 35 -6.62 -7.84 7.32
N THR A 36 -5.56 -8.30 7.98
CA THR A 36 -4.22 -7.75 7.99
C THR A 36 -3.27 -8.85 7.55
N GLU A 37 -2.41 -8.57 6.58
CA GLU A 37 -1.36 -9.50 6.21
C GLU A 37 -0.38 -9.68 7.38
N ARG A 38 -0.10 -10.93 7.76
CA ARG A 38 0.89 -11.23 8.81
C ARG A 38 2.15 -11.79 8.19
N SER A 39 3.28 -11.18 8.57
CA SER A 39 4.61 -11.63 8.21
C SER A 39 4.98 -12.94 8.89
N VAL A 40 5.87 -13.71 8.27
CA VAL A 40 6.40 -14.97 8.81
C VAL A 40 7.91 -14.89 8.94
N VAL A 41 8.44 -15.44 10.03
CA VAL A 41 9.88 -15.60 10.27
C VAL A 41 10.21 -17.08 10.38
N PHE A 42 11.14 -17.55 9.55
CA PHE A 42 11.60 -18.93 9.58
C PHE A 42 12.69 -19.12 10.64
N MET A 43 12.52 -20.14 11.47
CA MET A 43 13.45 -20.53 12.52
C MET A 43 14.06 -21.90 12.21
N PHE A 44 15.35 -21.95 11.93
CA PHE A 44 16.07 -23.16 11.54
C PHE A 44 16.77 -23.79 12.76
N PRO A 45 16.41 -25.01 13.19
CA PRO A 45 17.03 -25.65 14.35
C PRO A 45 18.54 -25.93 14.21
N GLY A 46 19.09 -26.51 15.28
CA GLY A 46 20.52 -26.82 15.41
C GLY A 46 20.78 -28.31 15.51
N GLN A 47 22.06 -28.70 15.48
CA GLN A 47 22.46 -30.10 15.64
C GLN A 47 21.95 -30.69 16.96
N GLY A 48 21.29 -31.85 16.87
CA GLY A 48 20.50 -32.47 17.93
C GLY A 48 19.02 -32.64 17.57
N SER A 49 18.55 -32.01 16.50
CA SER A 49 17.19 -32.13 15.95
C SER A 49 16.98 -33.34 15.03
N GLN A 50 18.06 -33.91 14.48
CA GLN A 50 18.00 -34.94 13.45
C GLN A 50 17.60 -36.32 13.97
N TYR A 51 16.79 -37.04 13.20
CA TYR A 51 16.40 -38.43 13.46
C TYR A 51 16.15 -39.19 12.15
N VAL A 52 16.22 -40.53 12.21
CA VAL A 52 15.92 -41.39 11.06
C VAL A 52 14.44 -41.31 10.72
N ASN A 53 14.10 -41.24 9.43
CA ASN A 53 12.77 -41.01 8.88
C ASN A 53 12.16 -39.63 9.26
N MET A 54 12.98 -38.61 9.54
CA MET A 54 12.49 -37.23 9.70
C MET A 54 11.86 -36.69 8.42
N ALA A 55 10.65 -36.13 8.52
CA ALA A 55 9.86 -35.62 7.39
C ALA A 55 9.63 -36.67 6.27
N ARG A 56 9.59 -37.97 6.61
CA ARG A 56 9.52 -39.04 5.61
C ARG A 56 8.20 -39.05 4.85
N GLU A 57 7.07 -38.85 5.51
CA GLU A 57 5.78 -38.81 4.82
C GLU A 57 5.74 -37.62 3.84
N ILE A 58 6.32 -36.48 4.22
CA ILE A 58 6.45 -35.29 3.36
C ILE A 58 7.34 -35.60 2.14
N TYR A 59 8.44 -36.37 2.30
CA TYR A 59 9.26 -36.84 1.17
C TYR A 59 8.51 -37.83 0.26
N GLU A 60 7.55 -38.57 0.80
CA GLU A 60 6.73 -39.53 0.04
C GLU A 60 5.52 -38.87 -0.66
N THR A 61 5.02 -37.72 -0.19
CA THR A 61 3.82 -37.04 -0.75
C THR A 61 4.04 -35.67 -1.40
N GLU A 62 5.04 -34.88 -0.99
CA GLU A 62 5.22 -33.50 -1.45
C GLU A 62 6.37 -33.37 -2.47
N THR A 63 6.00 -33.16 -3.74
CA THR A 63 6.95 -33.09 -4.88
C THR A 63 8.09 -32.09 -4.66
N VAL A 64 7.77 -30.85 -4.29
CA VAL A 64 8.77 -29.79 -4.08
C VAL A 64 9.78 -30.18 -3.00
N PHE A 65 9.32 -30.72 -1.87
CA PHE A 65 10.19 -31.17 -0.81
C PHE A 65 11.10 -32.31 -1.26
N LYS A 66 10.53 -33.30 -1.95
CA LYS A 66 11.27 -34.44 -2.51
C LYS A 66 12.37 -34.00 -3.49
N GLU A 67 12.05 -33.11 -4.43
CA GLU A 67 13.00 -32.61 -5.43
C GLU A 67 14.19 -31.90 -4.78
N GLN A 68 13.95 -31.05 -3.77
CA GLN A 68 15.02 -30.35 -3.07
C GLN A 68 15.89 -31.30 -2.24
N VAL A 69 15.29 -32.29 -1.56
CA VAL A 69 16.03 -33.34 -0.84
C VAL A 69 16.89 -34.17 -1.79
N ASP A 70 16.36 -34.56 -2.95
CA ASP A 70 17.09 -35.32 -3.97
C ASP A 70 18.24 -34.51 -4.58
N TYR A 71 17.98 -33.26 -4.97
CA TYR A 71 18.99 -32.37 -5.56
C TYR A 71 20.17 -32.13 -4.60
N CYS A 72 19.88 -31.71 -3.36
CA CYS A 72 20.93 -31.46 -2.38
C CYS A 72 21.71 -32.75 -2.02
N SER A 73 21.03 -33.90 -2.03
CA SER A 73 21.67 -35.19 -1.76
C SER A 73 22.64 -35.59 -2.88
N GLU A 74 22.32 -35.37 -4.15
CA GLU A 74 23.25 -35.64 -5.27
C GLU A 74 24.45 -34.68 -5.25
N VAL A 75 24.26 -33.40 -4.90
CA VAL A 75 25.37 -32.43 -4.72
C VAL A 75 26.30 -32.85 -3.56
N LEU A 76 25.74 -33.34 -2.45
CA LEU A 76 26.50 -33.79 -1.29
C LEU A 76 27.20 -35.15 -1.48
N LYS A 77 26.67 -36.03 -2.33
CA LYS A 77 27.16 -37.39 -2.57
C LYS A 77 28.67 -37.51 -2.84
N PRO A 78 29.29 -36.74 -3.76
CA PRO A 78 30.74 -36.76 -3.95
C PRO A 78 31.53 -36.13 -2.78
N LEU A 79 30.90 -35.26 -1.98
CA LEU A 79 31.53 -34.58 -0.84
C LEU A 79 31.55 -35.44 0.43
N LEU A 80 30.49 -36.22 0.65
CA LEU A 80 30.33 -37.13 1.80
C LEU A 80 30.82 -38.55 1.52
N GLY A 81 30.95 -38.95 0.26
CA GLY A 81 31.30 -40.32 -0.14
C GLY A 81 30.17 -41.33 0.05
N LEU A 82 28.94 -40.86 0.30
CA LEU A 82 27.74 -41.66 0.52
C LEU A 82 26.50 -40.91 0.04
N ASP A 83 25.43 -41.63 -0.27
CA ASP A 83 24.14 -41.03 -0.58
C ASP A 83 23.35 -40.80 0.72
N LEU A 84 23.09 -39.52 1.03
CA LEU A 84 22.53 -39.12 2.32
C LEU A 84 21.11 -39.66 2.56
N ARG A 85 20.35 -39.89 1.49
CA ARG A 85 18.99 -40.45 1.55
C ARG A 85 18.96 -41.85 2.13
N HIS A 86 20.01 -42.65 1.91
CA HIS A 86 20.12 -43.99 2.52
C HIS A 86 20.29 -43.96 4.05
N LEU A 87 20.61 -42.80 4.64
CA LEU A 87 20.74 -42.61 6.09
C LEU A 87 19.54 -41.86 6.69
N ILE A 88 18.91 -40.97 5.94
CA ILE A 88 17.66 -40.31 6.35
C ILE A 88 16.47 -41.26 6.21
N TYR A 89 16.37 -41.99 5.08
CA TYR A 89 15.28 -42.92 4.74
C TYR A 89 15.82 -44.36 4.49
N PRO A 90 16.42 -45.01 5.51
CA PRO A 90 16.91 -46.38 5.38
C PRO A 90 15.77 -47.40 5.26
N SER A 91 16.11 -48.60 4.79
CA SER A 91 15.29 -49.80 4.99
C SER A 91 15.24 -50.18 6.48
N ASP A 92 14.16 -50.81 6.93
CA ASP A 92 13.92 -51.10 8.36
C ASP A 92 15.09 -51.82 9.05
N GLU A 93 15.68 -52.80 8.38
CA GLU A 93 16.86 -53.57 8.82
C GLU A 93 18.09 -52.69 9.14
N LYS A 94 18.15 -51.47 8.61
CA LYS A 94 19.28 -50.53 8.71
C LYS A 94 19.01 -49.33 9.60
N ILE A 95 17.81 -49.19 10.18
CA ILE A 95 17.44 -48.04 11.03
C ILE A 95 18.45 -47.80 12.16
N ASP A 96 18.87 -48.86 12.87
CA ASP A 96 19.83 -48.77 13.99
C ASP A 96 21.25 -48.37 13.54
N GLU A 97 21.65 -48.75 12.32
CA GLU A 97 22.93 -48.36 11.74
C GLU A 97 22.89 -46.91 11.28
N ALA A 98 21.88 -46.56 10.49
CA ALA A 98 21.63 -45.21 10.00
C ALA A 98 21.50 -44.20 11.15
N SER A 99 20.81 -44.55 12.24
CA SER A 99 20.67 -43.71 13.44
C SER A 99 22.03 -43.42 14.10
N LYS A 100 22.95 -44.39 14.14
CA LYS A 100 24.32 -44.18 14.65
C LYS A 100 25.16 -43.34 13.70
N GLN A 101 25.01 -43.53 12.39
CA GLN A 101 25.71 -42.70 11.39
C GLN A 101 25.21 -41.26 11.38
N LEU A 102 23.89 -41.03 11.51
CA LEU A 102 23.24 -39.72 11.58
C LEU A 102 23.55 -38.94 12.88
N GLN A 103 24.17 -39.58 13.88
CA GLN A 103 24.73 -38.91 15.05
C GLN A 103 26.17 -38.41 14.83
N GLN A 104 26.86 -38.83 13.77
CA GLN A 104 28.18 -38.32 13.40
C GLN A 104 28.03 -36.90 12.84
N THR A 105 28.84 -35.97 13.32
CA THR A 105 28.75 -34.53 12.97
C THR A 105 28.92 -34.27 11.47
N ALA A 106 29.73 -35.10 10.80
CA ALA A 106 29.95 -35.05 9.35
C ALA A 106 28.71 -35.40 8.51
N VAL A 107 27.76 -36.15 9.07
CA VAL A 107 26.51 -36.56 8.40
C VAL A 107 25.33 -35.71 8.92
N ALA A 108 25.28 -35.47 10.23
CA ALA A 108 24.20 -34.75 10.90
C ALA A 108 24.00 -33.33 10.35
N GLN A 109 25.08 -32.55 10.16
CA GLN A 109 24.97 -31.16 9.71
C GLN A 109 24.45 -31.04 8.27
N PRO A 110 24.96 -31.78 7.28
CA PRO A 110 24.33 -31.87 5.97
C PRO A 110 22.89 -32.36 6.02
N ALA A 111 22.56 -33.40 6.78
CA ALA A 111 21.21 -33.94 6.85
C ALA A 111 20.18 -32.92 7.38
N ILE A 112 20.55 -32.17 8.41
CA ILE A 112 19.72 -31.09 8.96
C ILE A 112 19.51 -30.01 7.90
N PHE A 113 20.59 -29.49 7.30
CA PHE A 113 20.53 -28.45 6.29
C PHE A 113 19.61 -28.84 5.11
N VAL A 114 19.71 -30.09 4.63
CA VAL A 114 18.88 -30.58 3.52
C VAL A 114 17.39 -30.57 3.86
N ILE A 115 17.00 -31.05 5.04
CA ILE A 115 15.60 -31.07 5.48
C ILE A 115 15.08 -29.66 5.74
N GLU A 116 15.88 -28.81 6.40
CA GLU A 116 15.54 -27.41 6.70
C GLU A 116 15.34 -26.58 5.41
N TYR A 117 16.26 -26.71 4.44
CA TYR A 117 16.18 -26.01 3.16
C TYR A 117 14.99 -26.51 2.32
N ALA A 118 14.79 -27.83 2.25
CA ALA A 118 13.68 -28.40 1.50
C ALA A 118 12.31 -28.02 2.11
N LEU A 119 12.18 -28.01 3.45
CA LEU A 119 10.96 -27.53 4.12
C LEU A 119 10.73 -26.03 3.85
N ALA A 120 11.77 -25.21 3.85
CA ALA A 120 11.64 -23.80 3.50
C ALA A 120 11.11 -23.63 2.07
N LYS A 121 11.65 -24.39 1.11
CA LYS A 121 11.17 -24.37 -0.29
C LYS A 121 9.74 -24.88 -0.45
N LEU A 122 9.34 -25.87 0.34
CA LEU A 122 7.95 -26.33 0.39
C LEU A 122 7.02 -25.21 0.90
N TRP A 123 7.35 -24.53 1.99
CA TRP A 123 6.57 -23.40 2.50
C TRP A 123 6.47 -22.24 1.50
N GLN A 124 7.57 -21.89 0.83
CA GLN A 124 7.57 -20.90 -0.25
C GLN A 124 6.63 -21.32 -1.40
N SER A 125 6.60 -22.61 -1.77
CA SER A 125 5.65 -23.12 -2.80
C SER A 125 4.17 -23.07 -2.39
N TYR A 126 3.87 -22.92 -1.10
CA TYR A 126 2.52 -22.66 -0.58
C TYR A 126 2.23 -21.15 -0.40
N GLY A 127 3.09 -20.27 -0.93
CA GLY A 127 3.02 -18.81 -0.78
C GLY A 127 3.46 -18.28 0.59
N VAL A 128 4.00 -19.13 1.47
CA VAL A 128 4.46 -18.72 2.81
C VAL A 128 5.91 -18.24 2.71
N GLU A 129 6.07 -16.99 2.25
CA GLU A 129 7.37 -16.35 2.14
C GLU A 129 7.88 -15.80 3.49
N PRO A 130 9.14 -16.06 3.89
CA PRO A 130 9.73 -15.47 5.07
C PRO A 130 10.06 -13.98 4.82
N GLN A 131 9.66 -13.10 5.73
CA GLN A 131 10.16 -11.71 5.76
C GLN A 131 11.48 -11.58 6.53
N ALA A 132 11.80 -12.58 7.35
CA ALA A 132 13.09 -12.70 8.01
C ALA A 132 13.42 -14.16 8.35
N ALA A 133 14.67 -14.43 8.73
CA ALA A 133 15.10 -15.73 9.21
C ALA A 133 15.97 -15.66 10.49
N ILE A 134 16.01 -16.76 11.21
CA ILE A 134 16.93 -17.01 12.33
C ILE A 134 17.33 -18.49 12.27
N GLY A 135 18.60 -18.79 12.55
CA GLY A 135 19.06 -20.18 12.72
C GLY A 135 19.66 -20.42 14.10
N HIS A 136 19.72 -21.68 14.52
CA HIS A 136 20.48 -22.09 15.70
C HIS A 136 21.75 -22.84 15.28
N SER A 137 22.88 -22.16 15.34
CA SER A 137 24.15 -22.66 14.81
C SER A 137 24.08 -23.12 13.35
N ILE A 138 23.94 -24.42 13.07
CA ILE A 138 23.96 -24.93 11.69
C ILE A 138 22.80 -24.36 10.86
N GLY A 139 21.62 -24.15 11.45
CA GLY A 139 20.49 -23.51 10.78
C GLY A 139 20.77 -22.06 10.32
N GLU A 140 21.80 -21.38 10.83
CA GLU A 140 22.17 -20.04 10.31
C GLU A 140 22.73 -20.15 8.88
N TYR A 141 23.31 -21.30 8.49
CA TYR A 141 23.68 -21.53 7.09
C TYR A 141 22.46 -21.63 6.19
N VAL A 142 21.34 -22.20 6.65
CA VAL A 142 20.09 -22.24 5.88
C VAL A 142 19.51 -20.84 5.74
N ALA A 143 19.46 -20.07 6.83
CA ALA A 143 19.06 -18.65 6.80
C ALA A 143 19.93 -17.82 5.83
N ALA A 144 21.27 -17.99 5.88
CA ALA A 144 22.20 -17.31 4.99
C ALA A 144 22.05 -17.73 3.52
N THR A 145 21.72 -19.00 3.25
CA THR A 145 21.49 -19.51 1.88
C THR A 145 20.18 -18.97 1.30
N LEU A 146 19.10 -18.93 2.10
CA LEU A 146 17.83 -18.31 1.68
C LEU A 146 17.95 -16.79 1.52
N ALA A 147 18.88 -16.16 2.24
CA ALA A 147 19.27 -14.77 2.03
C ALA A 147 20.23 -14.55 0.84
N GLU A 148 20.54 -15.59 0.06
CA GLU A 148 21.47 -15.59 -1.09
C GLU A 148 22.92 -15.18 -0.77
N VAL A 149 23.32 -15.20 0.50
CA VAL A 149 24.73 -14.92 0.89
C VAL A 149 25.67 -15.97 0.30
N PHE A 150 25.18 -17.19 0.13
CA PHE A 150 25.83 -18.30 -0.56
C PHE A 150 24.93 -18.80 -1.69
N SER A 151 25.51 -19.42 -2.73
CA SER A 151 24.78 -20.38 -3.56
C SER A 151 24.41 -21.62 -2.73
N LEU A 152 23.41 -22.40 -3.19
CA LEU A 152 23.03 -23.63 -2.52
C LEU A 152 24.18 -24.65 -2.51
N GLU A 153 24.89 -24.77 -3.64
CA GLU A 153 26.01 -25.69 -3.84
C GLU A 153 27.20 -25.32 -2.96
N ASP A 154 27.50 -24.02 -2.84
CA ASP A 154 28.54 -23.53 -1.94
C ASP A 154 28.16 -23.74 -0.47
N ALA A 155 26.90 -23.48 -0.10
CA ALA A 155 26.42 -23.74 1.25
C ALA A 155 26.54 -25.22 1.62
N LEU A 156 26.12 -26.14 0.74
CA LEU A 156 26.27 -27.58 0.92
C LEU A 156 27.75 -27.99 1.01
N SER A 157 28.62 -27.41 0.18
CA SER A 157 30.08 -27.59 0.23
C SER A 157 30.72 -27.13 1.54
N LEU A 158 30.27 -25.97 2.06
CA LEU A 158 30.72 -25.44 3.35
C LEU A 158 30.19 -26.26 4.52
N VAL A 159 28.92 -26.67 4.50
CA VAL A 159 28.30 -27.49 5.56
C VAL A 159 28.91 -28.89 5.62
N ALA A 160 29.19 -29.53 4.48
CA ALA A 160 29.91 -30.80 4.43
C ALA A 160 31.33 -30.66 5.01
N ALA A 161 32.08 -29.64 4.60
CA ALA A 161 33.42 -29.37 5.14
C ALA A 161 33.37 -29.06 6.65
N ARG A 162 32.41 -28.24 7.09
CA ARG A 162 32.17 -27.89 8.50
C ARG A 162 31.96 -29.15 9.33
N GLY A 163 31.02 -30.00 8.94
CA GLY A 163 30.72 -31.26 9.62
C GLY A 163 31.92 -32.20 9.69
N GLN A 164 32.64 -32.38 8.58
CA GLN A 164 33.82 -33.24 8.49
C GLN A 164 34.97 -32.74 9.38
N MET A 165 35.30 -31.45 9.32
CA MET A 165 36.39 -30.86 10.12
C MET A 165 36.07 -30.90 11.62
N MET A 166 34.80 -30.65 12.00
CA MET A 166 34.35 -30.79 13.39
C MET A 166 34.39 -32.24 13.88
N GLN A 167 34.13 -33.22 13.01
CA GLN A 167 34.14 -34.65 13.33
C GLN A 167 35.56 -35.23 13.49
N GLN A 168 36.60 -34.53 13.02
CA GLN A 168 38.01 -34.93 13.16
C GLN A 168 38.65 -34.42 14.47
N LEU A 169 37.97 -33.57 15.22
CA LEU A 169 38.46 -33.02 16.48
C LEU A 169 38.35 -34.04 17.62
N PRO A 170 39.06 -33.83 18.74
CA PRO A 170 38.85 -34.64 19.95
C PRO A 170 37.39 -34.53 20.44
N THR A 171 36.83 -35.66 20.84
CA THR A 171 35.48 -35.72 21.45
C THR A 171 35.41 -34.87 22.71
N GLY A 172 34.27 -34.23 22.92
CA GLY A 172 33.99 -33.38 24.08
C GLY A 172 32.53 -33.51 24.51
N ALA A 173 32.10 -32.63 25.41
CA ALA A 173 30.75 -32.70 25.97
C ALA A 173 30.05 -31.34 25.99
N MET A 174 28.71 -31.38 26.06
CA MET A 174 27.85 -30.22 26.21
C MET A 174 26.80 -30.47 27.29
N LEU A 175 26.59 -29.49 28.16
CA LEU A 175 25.72 -29.55 29.33
C LEU A 175 24.79 -28.35 29.33
N SER A 176 23.47 -28.58 29.33
CA SER A 176 22.49 -27.52 29.54
C SER A 176 22.25 -27.31 31.03
N ILE A 177 22.29 -26.04 31.44
CA ILE A 177 22.27 -25.62 32.84
C ILE A 177 21.14 -24.59 33.01
N PRO A 178 20.21 -24.75 33.97
CA PRO A 178 19.13 -23.80 34.24
C PRO A 178 19.64 -22.61 35.08
N LEU A 179 20.67 -21.92 34.59
CA LEU A 179 21.20 -20.68 35.16
C LEU A 179 21.47 -19.62 34.08
N PRO A 180 21.33 -18.32 34.43
CA PRO A 180 21.74 -17.22 33.55
C PRO A 180 23.26 -17.19 33.34
N PRO A 181 23.73 -16.67 32.18
CA PRO A 181 25.15 -16.71 31.80
C PRO A 181 26.08 -16.04 32.82
N ASP A 182 25.65 -14.95 33.46
CA ASP A 182 26.50 -14.23 34.44
C ASP A 182 26.80 -15.00 35.72
N LYS A 183 25.90 -15.91 36.13
CA LYS A 183 26.17 -16.82 37.25
C LYS A 183 27.19 -17.88 36.86
N ILE A 184 27.12 -18.35 35.61
CA ILE A 184 28.02 -19.38 35.08
C ILE A 184 29.42 -18.84 34.76
N LYS A 185 29.58 -17.59 34.30
CA LYS A 185 30.90 -16.99 33.96
C LYS A 185 31.95 -17.21 35.05
N SER A 186 31.58 -17.10 36.33
CA SER A 186 32.48 -17.30 37.48
C SER A 186 32.90 -18.75 37.75
N LEU A 187 32.22 -19.72 37.12
CA LEU A 187 32.44 -21.17 37.27
C LEU A 187 33.17 -21.79 36.06
N LEU A 188 33.44 -21.00 35.01
CA LEU A 188 34.11 -21.47 33.81
C LEU A 188 35.63 -21.47 34.01
N GLY A 189 36.23 -22.66 34.03
CA GLY A 189 37.66 -22.84 33.81
C GLY A 189 38.03 -22.66 32.33
N PRO A 190 39.33 -22.61 31.99
CA PRO A 190 39.80 -22.40 30.61
C PRO A 190 39.31 -23.48 29.63
N GLU A 191 39.09 -24.72 30.09
CA GLU A 191 38.59 -25.81 29.27
C GLU A 191 37.10 -25.74 28.90
N LEU A 192 36.37 -24.73 29.41
CA LEU A 192 34.93 -24.58 29.24
C LEU A 192 34.58 -23.28 28.51
N SER A 193 33.50 -23.30 27.74
CA SER A 193 32.93 -22.12 27.08
C SER A 193 31.41 -22.14 27.20
N VAL A 194 30.76 -20.97 27.21
CA VAL A 194 29.32 -20.91 27.00
C VAL A 194 29.08 -21.18 25.51
N ALA A 195 28.43 -22.29 25.20
CA ALA A 195 28.16 -22.71 23.84
C ALA A 195 26.95 -21.99 23.24
N ALA A 196 25.91 -21.82 24.05
CA ALA A 196 24.68 -21.15 23.65
C ALA A 196 23.97 -20.54 24.86
N ILE A 197 23.25 -19.45 24.65
CA ILE A 197 22.30 -18.86 25.60
C ILE A 197 20.93 -19.06 24.97
N ASN A 198 20.21 -20.09 25.41
CA ASN A 198 18.95 -20.51 24.80
C ASN A 198 17.73 -19.83 25.46
N GLN A 199 17.87 -19.38 26.71
CA GLN A 199 16.92 -18.54 27.45
C GLN A 199 17.71 -17.56 28.35
N PRO A 200 17.11 -16.45 28.82
CA PRO A 200 17.74 -15.58 29.81
C PRO A 200 18.18 -16.31 31.08
N SER A 201 17.46 -17.38 31.46
CA SER A 201 17.71 -18.22 32.63
C SER A 201 18.31 -19.61 32.32
N GLN A 202 18.69 -19.89 31.06
CA GLN A 202 19.21 -21.21 30.67
C GLN A 202 20.30 -21.09 29.59
N CYS A 203 21.49 -21.58 29.89
CA CYS A 203 22.59 -21.68 28.94
C CYS A 203 23.00 -23.14 28.66
N VAL A 204 23.91 -23.30 27.71
CA VAL A 204 24.64 -24.53 27.43
C VAL A 204 26.12 -24.23 27.58
N VAL A 205 26.84 -25.06 28.32
CA VAL A 205 28.30 -25.01 28.45
C VAL A 205 28.90 -26.20 27.70
N SER A 206 30.02 -25.99 27.02
CA SER A 206 30.74 -27.03 26.30
C SER A 206 32.24 -27.00 26.60
N GLY A 207 32.88 -28.16 26.50
CA GLY A 207 34.33 -28.30 26.70
C GLY A 207 34.76 -29.75 26.85
N SER A 208 35.93 -29.96 27.46
CA SER A 208 36.45 -31.32 27.69
C SER A 208 35.46 -32.16 28.52
N THR A 209 35.34 -33.45 28.20
CA THR A 209 34.44 -34.36 28.93
C THR A 209 34.72 -34.36 30.44
N ALA A 210 35.99 -34.23 30.84
CA ALA A 210 36.40 -34.14 32.24
C ALA A 210 35.94 -32.83 32.90
N ALA A 211 36.18 -31.68 32.25
CA ALA A 211 35.77 -30.38 32.79
C ALA A 211 34.25 -30.24 32.88
N VAL A 212 33.50 -30.75 31.88
CA VAL A 212 32.03 -30.74 31.90
C VAL A 212 31.48 -31.66 33.00
N ASN A 213 32.09 -32.83 33.24
CA ASN A 213 31.74 -33.70 34.37
C ASN A 213 32.02 -33.02 35.72
N ALA A 214 33.16 -32.33 35.86
CA ALA A 214 33.51 -31.60 37.07
C ALA A 214 32.50 -30.48 37.37
N LEU A 215 32.13 -29.67 36.37
CA LEU A 215 31.09 -28.63 36.50
C LEU A 215 29.73 -29.24 36.84
N GLN A 216 29.33 -30.32 36.19
CA GLN A 216 28.06 -31.01 36.48
C GLN A 216 27.99 -31.49 37.94
N ASN A 217 29.08 -32.07 38.46
CA ASN A 217 29.17 -32.50 39.86
C ASN A 217 29.13 -31.31 40.83
N GLN A 218 29.84 -30.22 40.51
CA GLN A 218 29.85 -29.00 41.33
C GLN A 218 28.46 -28.36 41.43
N LEU A 219 27.70 -28.35 40.32
CA LEU A 219 26.33 -27.83 40.29
C LEU A 219 25.34 -28.78 40.98
N ALA A 220 25.51 -30.09 40.86
CA ALA A 220 24.70 -31.07 41.59
C ALA A 220 24.85 -30.94 43.11
N VAL A 221 26.05 -30.66 43.62
CA VAL A 221 26.29 -30.35 45.05
C VAL A 221 25.58 -29.06 45.50
N GLN A 222 25.32 -28.13 44.58
CA GLN A 222 24.52 -26.92 44.83
C GLN A 222 23.01 -27.13 44.63
N GLY A 223 22.55 -28.36 44.35
CA GLY A 223 21.15 -28.69 44.09
C GLY A 223 20.65 -28.28 42.70
N ILE A 224 21.54 -27.99 41.76
CA ILE A 224 21.19 -27.53 40.41
C ILE A 224 21.24 -28.71 39.45
N GLU A 225 20.06 -29.19 39.03
CA GLU A 225 19.94 -30.29 38.06
C GLU A 225 20.32 -29.81 36.65
N CYS A 226 21.28 -30.51 36.03
CA CYS A 226 21.81 -30.15 34.71
C CYS A 226 21.60 -31.31 33.72
N ARG A 227 21.19 -31.00 32.48
CA ARG A 227 20.92 -32.00 31.44
C ARG A 227 22.11 -32.13 30.50
N ARG A 228 22.69 -33.33 30.40
CA ARG A 228 23.68 -33.67 29.37
C ARG A 228 23.01 -33.64 27.99
N LEU A 229 23.64 -33.00 27.01
CA LEU A 229 23.17 -33.02 25.62
C LEU A 229 23.79 -34.21 24.89
N HIS A 230 23.04 -34.79 23.94
CA HIS A 230 23.50 -35.91 23.12
C HIS A 230 24.30 -35.40 21.93
N THR A 231 25.55 -34.96 22.19
CA THR A 231 26.49 -34.50 21.17
C THR A 231 27.82 -35.24 21.29
N SER A 232 28.51 -35.39 20.16
CA SER A 232 29.80 -36.08 20.06
C SER A 232 31.00 -35.20 20.41
N HIS A 233 30.86 -33.87 20.28
CA HIS A 233 31.92 -32.90 20.48
C HIS A 233 31.42 -31.67 21.25
N ALA A 234 32.37 -30.88 21.75
CA ALA A 234 32.14 -29.61 22.44
C ALA A 234 32.06 -28.45 21.44
N PHE A 235 30.96 -28.35 20.69
CA PHE A 235 30.71 -27.25 19.77
C PHE A 235 30.73 -25.89 20.50
N HIS A 236 31.10 -24.82 19.82
CA HIS A 236 31.15 -23.46 20.40
C HIS A 236 32.07 -23.33 21.62
N SER A 237 33.23 -24.00 21.57
CA SER A 237 34.26 -23.95 22.62
C SER A 237 35.67 -23.82 22.03
N GLN A 238 36.66 -23.63 22.91
CA GLN A 238 38.07 -23.67 22.55
C GLN A 238 38.49 -24.93 21.79
N MET A 239 37.75 -26.05 21.93
CA MET A 239 38.04 -27.28 21.19
C MET A 239 37.86 -27.13 19.68
N MET A 240 37.16 -26.10 19.20
CA MET A 240 37.00 -25.77 17.78
C MET A 240 38.15 -24.92 17.21
N GLU A 241 39.03 -24.37 18.06
CA GLU A 241 40.15 -23.51 17.63
C GLU A 241 41.10 -24.11 16.57
N PRO A 242 41.43 -25.43 16.59
CA PRO A 242 42.34 -26.02 15.61
C PRO A 242 41.86 -25.97 14.15
N ILE A 243 40.53 -25.92 13.91
CA ILE A 243 39.98 -25.92 12.55
C ILE A 243 39.69 -24.53 11.99
N LEU A 244 39.68 -23.48 12.82
CA LEU A 244 39.15 -22.16 12.42
C LEU A 244 39.86 -21.60 11.19
N LYS A 245 41.20 -21.54 11.21
CA LYS A 245 41.99 -21.05 10.07
C LYS A 245 41.71 -21.86 8.80
N ALA A 246 41.71 -23.18 8.88
CA ALA A 246 41.49 -24.03 7.73
C ALA A 246 40.06 -23.90 7.17
N PHE A 247 39.07 -23.62 8.04
CA PHE A 247 37.70 -23.36 7.63
C PHE A 247 37.54 -21.96 7.01
N THR A 248 38.17 -20.92 7.55
CA THR A 248 38.24 -19.59 6.91
C THR A 248 38.78 -19.68 5.48
N GLU A 249 39.86 -20.44 5.26
CA GLU A 249 40.44 -20.66 3.93
C GLU A 249 39.58 -21.55 3.00
N ARG A 250 38.53 -22.21 3.54
CA ARG A 250 37.48 -22.84 2.73
C ARG A 250 36.41 -21.81 2.34
N VAL A 251 35.96 -20.98 3.29
CA VAL A 251 34.95 -19.93 3.04
C VAL A 251 35.46 -18.87 2.06
N LYS A 252 36.75 -18.51 2.09
CA LYS A 252 37.39 -17.61 1.10
C LYS A 252 37.34 -18.09 -0.37
N LYS A 253 36.96 -19.34 -0.63
CA LYS A 253 36.83 -19.90 -1.98
C LYS A 253 35.40 -19.84 -2.53
N VAL A 254 34.47 -19.36 -1.71
CA VAL A 254 33.05 -19.21 -2.01
C VAL A 254 32.76 -17.72 -2.23
N THR A 255 31.88 -17.41 -3.19
CA THR A 255 31.37 -16.06 -3.39
C THR A 255 30.39 -15.71 -2.27
N LEU A 256 30.67 -14.64 -1.52
CA LEU A 256 29.78 -14.14 -0.47
C LEU A 256 29.04 -12.90 -0.96
N ASN A 257 27.71 -12.94 -0.99
CA ASN A 257 26.87 -11.81 -1.41
C ASN A 257 26.30 -11.04 -0.22
N ALA A 258 25.84 -9.81 -0.47
CA ALA A 258 25.01 -9.09 0.49
C ALA A 258 23.66 -9.80 0.65
N PRO A 259 23.15 -9.98 1.89
CA PRO A 259 21.91 -10.70 2.13
C PRO A 259 20.70 -9.96 1.55
N LYS A 260 19.85 -10.66 0.79
CA LYS A 260 18.55 -10.14 0.30
C LYS A 260 17.42 -10.33 1.31
N LEU A 261 17.47 -11.39 2.12
CA LEU A 261 16.55 -11.66 3.23
C LEU A 261 17.21 -11.24 4.55
N PRO A 262 16.57 -10.42 5.40
CA PRO A 262 17.07 -10.13 6.74
C PRO A 262 17.17 -11.39 7.60
N TYR A 263 18.33 -11.63 8.22
CA TYR A 263 18.45 -12.68 9.23
C TYR A 263 19.27 -12.26 10.44
N ILE A 264 19.04 -12.94 11.57
CA ILE A 264 19.68 -12.62 12.84
C ILE A 264 20.95 -13.44 13.04
N SER A 265 22.05 -12.72 13.30
CA SER A 265 23.38 -13.28 13.56
C SER A 265 23.46 -13.94 14.96
N ASN A 266 23.91 -15.19 15.01
CA ASN A 266 24.12 -15.93 16.27
C ASN A 266 25.22 -15.30 17.13
N LEU A 267 26.15 -14.54 16.53
CA LEU A 267 27.26 -13.88 17.21
C LEU A 267 26.87 -12.57 17.91
N THR A 268 25.80 -11.91 17.47
CA THR A 268 25.43 -10.57 17.95
C THR A 268 24.02 -10.48 18.56
N GLY A 269 23.16 -11.47 18.33
CA GLY A 269 21.76 -11.42 18.76
C GLY A 269 20.93 -10.36 18.04
N ASN A 270 21.42 -9.85 16.91
CA ASN A 270 20.80 -8.75 16.15
C ASN A 270 20.89 -9.03 14.64
N TRP A 271 20.20 -8.24 13.82
CA TRP A 271 20.26 -8.33 12.36
C TRP A 271 21.70 -8.35 11.86
N ILE A 272 22.03 -9.31 11.00
CA ILE A 272 23.37 -9.40 10.42
C ILE A 272 23.60 -8.21 9.48
N THR A 273 24.80 -7.64 9.50
CA THR A 273 25.19 -6.59 8.55
C THR A 273 25.79 -7.20 7.30
N VAL A 274 25.78 -6.47 6.18
CA VAL A 274 26.47 -6.87 4.93
C VAL A 274 27.94 -7.23 5.24
N THR A 275 28.64 -6.39 6.01
CA THR A 275 30.04 -6.62 6.41
C THR A 275 30.26 -7.86 7.27
N GLN A 276 29.23 -8.38 7.96
CA GLN A 276 29.31 -9.65 8.68
C GLN A 276 29.03 -10.83 7.75
N ALA A 277 27.96 -10.74 6.95
CA ALA A 277 27.56 -11.77 5.99
C ALA A 277 28.65 -12.04 4.93
N THR A 278 29.35 -11.00 4.46
CA THR A 278 30.41 -11.11 3.44
C THR A 278 31.82 -11.27 4.01
N ASN A 279 31.97 -11.66 5.28
CA ASN A 279 33.27 -11.82 5.94
C ASN A 279 33.58 -13.31 6.22
N PRO A 280 34.59 -13.91 5.55
CA PRO A 280 34.95 -15.32 5.77
C PRO A 280 35.32 -15.66 7.22
N GLU A 281 35.94 -14.71 7.94
CA GLU A 281 36.30 -14.86 9.35
C GLU A 281 35.07 -14.89 10.28
N TYR A 282 33.92 -14.33 9.88
CA TYR A 282 32.64 -14.45 10.61
C TYR A 282 32.24 -15.92 10.79
N TYR A 283 32.27 -16.71 9.71
CA TYR A 283 31.85 -18.10 9.71
C TYR A 283 32.78 -19.03 10.49
N ALA A 284 34.06 -18.69 10.57
CA ALA A 284 34.99 -19.35 11.49
C ALA A 284 34.69 -18.96 12.95
N GLN A 285 34.47 -17.66 13.24
CA GLN A 285 34.12 -17.22 14.60
C GLN A 285 32.78 -17.82 15.08
N HIS A 286 31.84 -18.06 14.16
CA HIS A 286 30.55 -18.73 14.36
C HIS A 286 30.67 -20.21 14.76
N LEU A 287 31.76 -20.90 14.44
CA LEU A 287 32.04 -22.25 14.96
C LEU A 287 32.51 -22.25 16.43
N ARG A 288 33.08 -21.13 16.87
CA ARG A 288 33.86 -21.01 18.10
C ARG A 288 33.09 -20.35 19.25
N SER A 289 32.18 -19.44 18.92
CA SER A 289 31.61 -18.49 19.87
C SER A 289 30.24 -18.92 20.37
N THR A 290 29.80 -18.32 21.48
CA THR A 290 28.46 -18.48 22.02
C THR A 290 27.38 -18.14 20.99
N VAL A 291 26.42 -19.04 20.81
CA VAL A 291 25.16 -18.78 20.09
C VAL A 291 24.22 -17.97 20.99
N LEU A 292 23.95 -16.70 20.63
CA LEU A 292 23.13 -15.75 21.41
C LEU A 292 21.61 -15.89 21.17
N PHE A 293 21.11 -17.13 21.06
CA PHE A 293 19.74 -17.41 20.59
C PHE A 293 18.63 -16.71 21.39
N ALA A 294 18.75 -16.58 22.72
CA ALA A 294 17.77 -15.87 23.54
C ALA A 294 17.62 -14.40 23.11
N GLN A 295 18.75 -13.70 22.90
CA GLN A 295 18.76 -12.31 22.43
C GLN A 295 18.24 -12.21 20.99
N SER A 296 18.56 -13.18 20.14
CA SER A 296 18.01 -13.29 18.80
C SER A 296 16.47 -13.45 18.81
N VAL A 297 15.93 -14.19 19.78
CA VAL A 297 14.48 -14.36 19.96
C VAL A 297 13.84 -13.10 20.55
N GLU A 298 14.45 -12.48 21.56
CA GLU A 298 14.04 -11.17 22.10
C GLU A 298 13.87 -10.13 20.98
N LYS A 299 14.83 -10.08 20.04
CA LYS A 299 14.79 -9.18 18.88
C LYS A 299 13.58 -9.42 17.97
N LEU A 300 13.07 -10.64 17.86
CA LEU A 300 11.86 -10.98 17.10
C LEU A 300 10.59 -10.72 17.92
N LEU A 301 10.58 -11.03 19.22
CA LEU A 301 9.41 -10.83 20.08
C LEU A 301 9.02 -9.36 20.29
N ALA A 302 9.91 -8.42 19.94
CA ALA A 302 9.61 -6.99 19.86
C ALA A 302 8.51 -6.64 18.83
N THR A 303 8.22 -7.51 17.86
CA THR A 303 7.12 -7.36 16.91
C THR A 303 6.11 -8.50 17.13
N PRO A 304 5.10 -8.33 18.00
CA PRO A 304 4.22 -9.42 18.45
C PRO A 304 3.24 -9.93 17.38
N GLU A 305 3.24 -9.31 16.20
CA GLU A 305 2.28 -9.54 15.12
C GLU A 305 2.72 -10.59 14.11
N GLN A 306 4.04 -10.79 13.95
CA GLN A 306 4.61 -11.76 13.01
C GLN A 306 4.43 -13.19 13.52
N VAL A 307 4.42 -14.18 12.62
CA VAL A 307 4.39 -15.60 12.98
C VAL A 307 5.81 -16.16 13.04
N LEU A 308 6.14 -16.90 14.09
CA LEU A 308 7.43 -17.58 14.22
C LEU A 308 7.27 -19.08 13.89
N LEU A 309 7.85 -19.55 12.79
CA LEU A 309 7.69 -20.91 12.29
C LEU A 309 9.01 -21.68 12.38
N GLU A 310 9.06 -22.80 13.13
CA GLU A 310 10.21 -23.71 13.10
C GLU A 310 10.17 -24.54 11.80
N VAL A 311 11.19 -24.34 10.96
CA VAL A 311 11.34 -24.94 9.63
C VAL A 311 12.50 -25.93 9.69
N GLY A 312 12.21 -27.11 10.24
CA GLY A 312 13.20 -28.16 10.46
C GLY A 312 12.59 -29.35 11.22
N PRO A 313 13.40 -30.37 11.55
CA PRO A 313 12.93 -31.55 12.26
C PRO A 313 12.65 -31.27 13.75
N GLY A 314 11.44 -31.60 14.22
CA GLY A 314 11.03 -31.47 15.62
C GLY A 314 10.41 -30.11 15.98
N HIS A 315 10.49 -29.74 17.26
CA HIS A 315 9.85 -28.52 17.81
C HIS A 315 10.74 -27.81 18.88
N THR A 316 12.06 -27.88 18.72
CA THR A 316 13.01 -27.44 19.75
C THR A 316 12.99 -25.92 19.91
N LEU A 317 13.04 -25.18 18.80
CA LEU A 317 13.01 -23.72 18.81
C LEU A 317 11.63 -23.20 19.22
N THR A 318 10.54 -23.79 18.72
CA THR A 318 9.16 -23.54 19.16
C THR A 318 9.03 -23.68 20.68
N THR A 319 9.68 -24.69 21.28
CA THR A 319 9.67 -24.91 22.73
C THR A 319 10.45 -23.84 23.50
N LEU A 320 11.58 -23.38 22.97
CA LEU A 320 12.38 -22.30 23.56
C LEU A 320 11.64 -20.95 23.46
N VAL A 321 11.10 -20.61 22.29
CA VAL A 321 10.35 -19.37 22.07
C VAL A 321 9.09 -19.33 22.93
N LYS A 322 8.33 -20.43 23.02
CA LYS A 322 7.14 -20.52 23.91
C LYS A 322 7.45 -20.37 25.40
N LYS A 323 8.71 -20.54 25.82
CA LYS A 323 9.17 -20.36 27.21
C LYS A 323 9.86 -19.01 27.46
N HIS A 324 10.12 -18.23 26.41
CA HIS A 324 10.80 -16.94 26.54
C HIS A 324 9.92 -15.96 27.35
N PRO A 325 10.48 -15.23 28.35
CA PRO A 325 9.68 -14.38 29.23
C PRO A 325 8.93 -13.27 28.47
N ASP A 326 9.53 -12.73 27.41
CA ASP A 326 8.96 -11.63 26.61
C ASP A 326 7.94 -12.10 25.55
N LYS A 327 7.61 -13.40 25.51
CA LYS A 327 6.69 -13.96 24.51
C LYS A 327 5.25 -13.53 24.83
N ALA A 328 4.71 -12.61 24.03
CA ALA A 328 3.33 -12.14 24.17
C ALA A 328 2.31 -13.29 24.07
N ALA A 329 1.18 -13.17 24.77
CA ALA A 329 0.14 -14.21 24.77
C ALA A 329 -0.38 -14.50 23.35
N ALA A 330 -0.63 -13.46 22.55
CA ALA A 330 -1.11 -13.53 21.17
C ALA A 330 -0.04 -13.93 20.13
N GLN A 331 1.24 -13.98 20.50
CA GLN A 331 2.35 -14.34 19.60
C GLN A 331 2.17 -15.79 19.08
N THR A 332 2.01 -15.93 17.77
CA THR A 332 1.86 -17.24 17.11
C THR A 332 3.24 -17.88 16.92
N VAL A 333 3.38 -19.15 17.33
CA VAL A 333 4.65 -19.91 17.27
C VAL A 333 4.36 -21.36 16.90
N LEU A 334 4.80 -21.78 15.70
CA LEU A 334 4.42 -23.01 15.03
C LEU A 334 5.65 -23.89 14.72
N THR A 335 5.43 -25.13 14.26
CA THR A 335 6.47 -26.02 13.70
C THR A 335 5.98 -26.69 12.42
N SER A 336 6.90 -27.05 11.53
CA SER A 336 6.62 -27.72 10.26
C SER A 336 6.41 -29.22 10.37
N VAL A 337 7.09 -29.87 11.32
CA VAL A 337 7.16 -31.35 11.43
C VAL A 337 7.02 -31.76 12.90
N ARG A 338 6.47 -32.95 13.15
CA ARG A 338 6.35 -33.51 14.51
C ARG A 338 7.72 -33.76 15.15
N HIS A 339 7.70 -33.96 16.46
CA HIS A 339 8.82 -34.54 17.21
C HIS A 339 8.78 -36.08 17.15
N PRO A 340 9.93 -36.79 17.07
CA PRO A 340 9.98 -38.24 16.84
C PRO A 340 9.31 -39.12 17.91
N GLN A 341 8.94 -38.55 19.07
CA GLN A 341 8.19 -39.25 20.12
C GLN A 341 6.65 -39.16 19.93
N GLU A 342 6.19 -38.27 19.04
CA GLU A 342 4.77 -38.07 18.74
C GLU A 342 4.30 -39.08 17.69
N GLN A 343 3.10 -39.64 17.90
CA GLN A 343 2.48 -40.67 17.07
C GLN A 343 1.64 -40.10 15.91
N GLN A 344 1.60 -38.77 15.78
CA GLN A 344 0.88 -38.06 14.72
C GLN A 344 1.64 -38.18 13.39
N SER A 345 0.95 -38.04 12.27
CA SER A 345 1.55 -37.99 10.92
C SER A 345 2.33 -36.68 10.72
N ASP A 346 3.43 -36.71 9.96
CA ASP A 346 4.18 -35.50 9.57
C ASP A 346 3.28 -34.58 8.73
N ASN A 347 2.57 -35.15 7.75
CA ASN A 347 1.64 -34.42 6.89
C ASN A 347 0.48 -33.79 7.69
N HIS A 348 -0.02 -34.49 8.72
CA HIS A 348 -1.04 -33.91 9.59
C HIS A 348 -0.51 -32.68 10.35
N VAL A 349 0.73 -32.70 10.85
CA VAL A 349 1.34 -31.54 11.51
C VAL A 349 1.57 -30.40 10.50
N LEU A 350 2.12 -30.71 9.32
CA LEU A 350 2.34 -29.76 8.23
C LEU A 350 1.04 -29.02 7.85
N PHE A 351 -0.03 -29.75 7.54
CA PHE A 351 -1.30 -29.15 7.12
C PHE A 351 -2.05 -28.48 8.28
N THR A 352 -1.90 -28.96 9.52
CA THR A 352 -2.40 -28.23 10.70
C THR A 352 -1.71 -26.88 10.84
N THR A 353 -0.39 -26.83 10.63
CA THR A 353 0.38 -25.58 10.63
C THR A 353 0.01 -24.67 9.47
N LEU A 354 -0.21 -25.19 8.26
CA LEU A 354 -0.72 -24.43 7.10
C LEU A 354 -2.09 -23.79 7.42
N GLY A 355 -3.00 -24.58 7.99
CA GLY A 355 -4.30 -24.10 8.45
C GLY A 355 -4.19 -23.04 9.56
N GLN A 356 -3.25 -23.20 10.50
CA GLN A 356 -3.01 -22.21 11.56
C GLN A 356 -2.35 -20.92 11.05
N LEU A 357 -1.48 -20.98 10.04
CA LEU A 357 -0.96 -19.80 9.33
C LEU A 357 -2.12 -19.03 8.66
N TRP A 358 -3.01 -19.74 7.95
CA TRP A 358 -4.22 -19.14 7.38
C TRP A 358 -5.18 -18.56 8.43
N LEU A 359 -5.34 -19.20 9.60
CA LEU A 359 -6.10 -18.63 10.73
C LEU A 359 -5.42 -17.41 11.37
N ALA A 360 -4.09 -17.31 11.30
CA ALA A 360 -3.31 -16.19 11.82
C ALA A 360 -3.32 -14.96 10.89
N GLY A 361 -3.82 -15.08 9.65
CA GLY A 361 -3.85 -14.00 8.68
C GLY A 361 -2.70 -14.00 7.66
N VAL A 362 -1.86 -15.04 7.66
CA VAL A 362 -0.86 -15.26 6.60
C VAL A 362 -1.59 -15.57 5.29
N ASN A 363 -1.12 -14.98 4.19
CA ASN A 363 -1.63 -15.30 2.86
C ASN A 363 -1.11 -16.67 2.41
N ILE A 364 -1.98 -17.53 1.90
CA ILE A 364 -1.62 -18.88 1.44
C ILE A 364 -1.95 -18.96 -0.05
N ASP A 365 -0.98 -19.36 -0.86
CA ASP A 365 -1.23 -19.69 -2.26
C ASP A 365 -1.83 -21.09 -2.38
N TRP A 366 -3.16 -21.14 -2.40
CA TRP A 366 -3.90 -22.37 -2.64
C TRP A 366 -3.75 -22.89 -4.08
N PHE A 367 -3.35 -22.07 -5.06
CA PHE A 367 -3.06 -22.56 -6.41
C PHE A 367 -1.70 -23.26 -6.45
N GLY A 368 -0.67 -22.67 -5.83
CA GLY A 368 0.63 -23.31 -5.60
C GLY A 368 0.51 -24.62 -4.85
N PHE A 369 -0.26 -24.65 -3.74
CA PHE A 369 -0.55 -25.86 -2.97
C PHE A 369 -1.14 -27.01 -3.81
N TYR A 370 -2.05 -26.70 -4.74
CA TYR A 370 -2.67 -27.70 -5.62
C TYR A 370 -1.97 -27.90 -6.97
N SER A 371 -0.83 -27.22 -7.23
CA SER A 371 -0.20 -27.17 -8.56
C SER A 371 0.21 -28.52 -9.16
N HIS A 372 0.44 -29.53 -8.32
CA HIS A 372 0.83 -30.88 -8.73
C HIS A 372 -0.34 -31.91 -8.72
N GLN A 373 -1.59 -31.46 -8.53
CA GLN A 373 -2.73 -32.35 -8.30
C GLN A 373 -3.98 -31.88 -9.07
N GLU A 374 -4.64 -32.80 -9.80
CA GLU A 374 -5.89 -32.48 -10.50
C GLU A 374 -7.10 -32.55 -9.56
N TYR A 375 -7.74 -31.40 -9.29
CA TYR A 375 -8.96 -31.32 -8.49
C TYR A 375 -10.15 -30.78 -9.29
N TYR A 376 -11.31 -31.42 -9.10
CA TYR A 376 -12.58 -30.91 -9.59
C TYR A 376 -13.17 -29.86 -8.64
N ARG A 377 -13.61 -28.72 -9.19
CA ARG A 377 -14.39 -27.73 -8.42
C ARG A 377 -15.77 -28.33 -8.12
N LEU A 378 -16.05 -28.56 -6.83
CA LEU A 378 -17.36 -29.04 -6.36
C LEU A 378 -18.26 -27.85 -5.94
N PRO A 379 -19.55 -27.85 -6.31
CA PRO A 379 -20.50 -26.86 -5.81
C PRO A 379 -20.79 -27.12 -4.32
N LEU A 380 -20.32 -26.21 -3.46
CA LEU A 380 -20.62 -26.21 -2.03
C LEU A 380 -21.87 -25.35 -1.73
N PRO A 381 -22.49 -25.50 -0.54
CA PRO A 381 -23.55 -24.59 -0.10
C PRO A 381 -23.12 -23.12 -0.16
N THR A 382 -24.04 -22.24 -0.57
CA THR A 382 -23.81 -20.78 -0.58
C THR A 382 -23.57 -20.25 0.84
N TYR A 383 -22.94 -19.06 0.94
CA TYR A 383 -22.71 -18.39 2.21
C TYR A 383 -23.97 -18.37 3.10
N PRO A 384 -23.91 -18.88 4.35
CA PRO A 384 -25.05 -18.88 5.26
C PRO A 384 -25.23 -17.47 5.84
N PHE A 385 -25.94 -16.61 5.11
CA PHE A 385 -26.28 -15.28 5.60
C PHE A 385 -27.04 -15.37 6.93
N GLU A 386 -26.46 -14.79 7.97
CA GLU A 386 -27.15 -14.41 9.20
C GLU A 386 -28.12 -13.27 8.85
N ARG A 387 -29.34 -13.65 8.48
CA ARG A 387 -30.35 -12.75 7.89
C ARG A 387 -31.08 -11.99 8.99
N GLU A 388 -30.91 -10.68 9.02
CA GLU A 388 -31.85 -9.77 9.65
C GLU A 388 -32.99 -9.40 8.67
N ARG A 389 -34.12 -8.93 9.20
CA ARG A 389 -35.24 -8.43 8.37
C ARG A 389 -34.91 -7.04 7.83
N TYR A 390 -34.19 -6.98 6.72
CA TYR A 390 -34.08 -5.76 5.90
C TYR A 390 -35.32 -5.66 5.02
N TRP A 391 -36.33 -4.94 5.51
CA TRP A 391 -37.57 -4.69 4.80
C TRP A 391 -37.83 -3.19 4.74
N ILE A 392 -37.96 -2.65 3.53
CA ILE A 392 -38.52 -1.31 3.34
C ILE A 392 -40.02 -1.49 3.52
N ASP A 393 -40.49 -1.31 4.75
CA ASP A 393 -41.93 -1.22 5.01
C ASP A 393 -42.52 -0.12 4.09
N PRO A 394 -43.69 -0.36 3.46
CA PRO A 394 -44.28 0.61 2.53
C PRO A 394 -44.38 1.94 3.27
N PRO A 395 -43.85 3.04 2.70
CA PRO A 395 -43.43 4.19 3.49
C PRO A 395 -44.55 4.63 4.41
N GLU A 396 -44.35 4.47 5.72
CA GLU A 396 -45.08 5.25 6.70
C GLU A 396 -44.97 6.70 6.24
N LYS A 397 -46.11 7.38 6.08
CA LYS A 397 -46.21 8.62 5.29
C LYS A 397 -45.39 9.78 5.90
N ALA A 398 -44.08 9.79 5.63
CA ALA A 398 -43.09 10.81 5.91
C ALA A 398 -41.87 10.48 5.00
N ALA A 399 -41.46 11.29 4.03
CA ALA A 399 -40.98 12.65 4.28
C ALA A 399 -41.36 13.70 3.22
N LEU A 400 -41.90 13.32 2.05
CA LEU A 400 -42.05 14.24 0.90
C LEU A 400 -43.30 15.15 0.90
N GLY A 401 -44.06 15.19 2.00
CA GLY A 401 -45.22 16.09 2.15
C GLY A 401 -44.98 17.32 3.03
N GLN A 402 -43.93 17.34 3.86
CA GLN A 402 -43.82 18.32 4.96
C GLN A 402 -43.32 19.71 4.53
N LEU A 403 -42.54 19.82 3.45
CA LEU A 403 -42.17 21.10 2.83
C LEU A 403 -43.32 21.71 1.99
N GLN A 404 -44.45 21.03 1.83
CA GLN A 404 -45.67 21.62 1.27
C GLN A 404 -46.59 22.25 2.34
N THR A 405 -46.34 22.00 3.62
CA THR A 405 -47.04 22.64 4.73
C THR A 405 -46.21 23.78 5.32
N LEU A 406 -46.39 24.98 4.74
CA LEU A 406 -46.02 26.33 5.22
C LEU A 406 -44.69 26.48 6.01
N PRO A 407 -43.69 27.22 5.50
CA PRO A 407 -43.76 28.14 4.36
C PRO A 407 -43.74 27.44 3.00
N THR A 408 -44.21 28.10 1.94
CA THR A 408 -44.04 27.57 0.58
C THR A 408 -42.56 27.63 0.17
N THR A 409 -42.13 26.76 -0.73
CA THR A 409 -40.75 26.73 -1.25
C THR A 409 -40.33 28.08 -1.85
N SER A 410 -41.26 28.85 -2.41
CA SER A 410 -41.04 30.22 -2.90
C SER A 410 -40.80 31.24 -1.77
N GLN A 411 -41.48 31.10 -0.62
CA GLN A 411 -41.22 31.93 0.56
C GLN A 411 -39.83 31.62 1.16
N LEU A 412 -39.47 30.33 1.25
CA LEU A 412 -38.15 29.91 1.70
C LEU A 412 -37.04 30.43 0.76
N TRP A 413 -37.25 30.40 -0.55
CA TRP A 413 -36.34 31.01 -1.53
C TRP A 413 -36.12 32.50 -1.25
N THR A 414 -37.20 33.29 -1.08
CA THR A 414 -37.08 34.71 -0.77
C THR A 414 -36.27 34.97 0.51
N LEU A 415 -36.52 34.20 1.57
CA LEU A 415 -35.79 34.33 2.85
C LEU A 415 -34.30 33.96 2.70
N LEU A 416 -34.00 32.84 2.05
CA LEU A 416 -32.64 32.35 1.79
C LEU A 416 -31.80 33.38 1.01
N VAL A 417 -32.38 33.97 -0.05
CA VAL A 417 -31.74 35.03 -0.85
C VAL A 417 -31.59 36.33 -0.06
N GLN A 418 -32.61 36.75 0.70
CA GLN A 418 -32.52 37.96 1.54
C GLN A 418 -31.47 37.82 2.66
N GLY A 419 -31.35 36.65 3.28
CA GLY A 419 -30.32 36.35 4.29
C GLY A 419 -28.91 36.42 3.72
N GLY A 420 -28.70 35.81 2.54
CA GLY A 420 -27.43 35.85 1.82
C GLY A 420 -27.06 37.27 1.39
N GLN A 421 -27.97 37.99 0.72
CA GLN A 421 -27.75 39.37 0.28
C GLN A 421 -27.48 40.33 1.44
N LYS A 422 -28.21 40.21 2.55
CA LYS A 422 -28.00 41.05 3.74
C LYS A 422 -26.62 40.82 4.35
N GLN A 423 -26.18 39.57 4.41
CA GLN A 423 -24.85 39.23 4.91
C GLN A 423 -23.75 39.70 3.94
N ALA A 424 -23.94 39.50 2.63
CA ALA A 424 -23.03 39.98 1.60
C ALA A 424 -22.86 41.52 1.65
N ASN A 425 -23.94 42.26 1.89
CA ASN A 425 -23.92 43.72 2.05
C ASN A 425 -23.35 44.20 3.40
N THR A 426 -23.04 43.29 4.34
CA THR A 426 -22.44 43.65 5.63
C THR A 426 -20.96 43.92 5.42
N ARG A 427 -20.57 45.19 5.51
CA ARG A 427 -19.20 45.65 5.24
C ARG A 427 -18.18 44.99 6.18
N ASN A 428 -17.38 44.08 5.67
CA ASN A 428 -16.20 43.58 6.38
C ASN A 428 -15.10 44.66 6.31
N ALA A 429 -14.60 45.13 7.45
CA ALA A 429 -13.54 46.13 7.52
C ALA A 429 -12.17 45.59 7.08
N GLU A 430 -11.99 44.26 7.09
CA GLU A 430 -10.75 43.57 6.73
C GLU A 430 -10.65 43.29 5.21
N LEU A 431 -11.74 43.45 4.46
CA LEU A 431 -11.78 43.24 3.00
C LEU A 431 -11.80 44.59 2.26
N ASN A 432 -10.62 45.05 1.84
CA ASN A 432 -10.47 46.23 0.99
C ASN A 432 -10.31 45.82 -0.47
N GLU A 433 -11.31 46.12 -1.29
CA GLU A 433 -11.36 45.83 -2.73
C GLU A 433 -10.16 46.38 -3.51
N LEU A 434 -9.72 47.61 -3.22
CA LEU A 434 -8.59 48.25 -3.93
C LEU A 434 -7.27 47.54 -3.58
N THR A 435 -7.02 47.33 -2.29
CA THR A 435 -5.82 46.62 -1.81
C THR A 435 -5.77 45.18 -2.33
N TYR A 436 -6.93 44.53 -2.46
CA TYR A 436 -7.02 43.19 -3.05
C TYR A 436 -6.59 43.19 -4.52
N GLN A 437 -7.10 44.14 -5.32
CA GLN A 437 -6.72 44.27 -6.73
C GLN A 437 -5.23 44.60 -6.92
N GLU A 438 -4.68 45.52 -6.13
CA GLU A 438 -3.25 45.87 -6.16
C GLU A 438 -2.37 44.67 -5.79
N ASN A 439 -2.71 43.95 -4.71
CA ASN A 439 -1.96 42.77 -4.29
C ASN A 439 -2.08 41.61 -5.29
N ARG A 440 -3.24 41.44 -5.93
CA ARG A 440 -3.45 40.45 -6.99
C ARG A 440 -2.54 40.70 -8.19
N GLN A 441 -2.38 41.94 -8.64
CA GLN A 441 -1.49 42.25 -9.77
C GLN A 441 -0.04 41.85 -9.52
N LEU A 442 0.45 41.99 -8.28
CA LEU A 442 1.80 41.56 -7.90
C LEU A 442 1.93 40.04 -7.90
N LEU A 443 0.93 39.32 -7.37
CA LEU A 443 0.89 37.86 -7.39
C LEU A 443 0.78 37.31 -8.82
N ASP A 444 -0.09 37.87 -9.66
CA ASP A 444 -0.22 37.52 -11.07
C ASP A 444 1.11 37.75 -11.82
N SER A 445 1.87 38.80 -11.49
CA SER A 445 3.21 39.04 -12.04
C SER A 445 4.23 37.97 -11.62
N LEU A 446 4.26 37.59 -10.34
CA LEU A 446 5.12 36.53 -9.82
C LEU A 446 4.79 35.16 -10.46
N CYS A 447 3.50 34.82 -10.57
CA CYS A 447 3.08 33.56 -11.17
C CYS A 447 3.41 33.50 -12.68
N THR A 448 3.29 34.64 -13.38
CA THR A 448 3.73 34.78 -14.77
C THR A 448 5.24 34.58 -14.91
N ALA A 449 6.04 35.08 -13.96
CA ALA A 449 7.49 34.86 -13.93
C ALA A 449 7.85 33.37 -13.79
N TYR A 450 7.17 32.63 -12.90
CA TYR A 450 7.34 31.18 -12.79
C TYR A 450 7.00 30.44 -14.10
N ILE A 451 5.89 30.79 -14.77
CA ILE A 451 5.53 30.22 -16.08
C ILE A 451 6.64 30.50 -17.12
N ASN A 452 7.17 31.72 -17.14
CA ASN A 452 8.23 32.12 -18.07
C ASN A 452 9.53 31.32 -17.81
N CYS A 453 9.98 31.26 -16.55
CA CYS A 453 11.16 30.49 -16.18
C CYS A 453 10.98 28.99 -16.42
N ALA A 454 9.78 28.43 -16.26
CA ALA A 454 9.51 27.03 -16.62
C ALA A 454 9.73 26.76 -18.11
N LEU A 455 9.27 27.64 -19.00
CA LEU A 455 9.54 27.52 -20.45
C LEU A 455 11.05 27.65 -20.76
N GLN A 456 11.76 28.55 -20.06
CA GLN A 456 13.21 28.68 -20.22
C GLN A 456 13.98 27.45 -19.73
N GLN A 457 13.59 26.86 -18.59
CA GLN A 457 14.18 25.63 -18.04
C GLN A 457 14.00 24.43 -18.98
N LEU A 458 12.87 24.34 -19.67
CA LEU A 458 12.67 23.37 -20.76
C LEU A 458 13.55 23.67 -22.00
N GLY A 459 14.14 24.85 -22.10
CA GLY A 459 14.92 25.31 -23.27
C GLY A 459 14.07 25.87 -24.40
N ALA A 460 12.80 26.21 -24.14
CA ALA A 460 11.92 26.86 -25.11
C ALA A 460 12.28 28.36 -25.27
N PHE A 461 12.22 28.85 -26.51
CA PHE A 461 12.50 30.25 -26.88
C PHE A 461 13.91 30.76 -26.53
N SER A 462 14.86 29.86 -26.29
CA SER A 462 16.28 30.19 -25.98
C SER A 462 16.97 31.04 -27.07
N ASN A 463 16.42 31.04 -28.28
CA ASN A 463 16.79 31.95 -29.36
C ASN A 463 15.57 32.82 -29.75
N PRO A 464 15.66 34.17 -29.72
CA PRO A 464 14.53 35.07 -30.01
C PRO A 464 13.90 34.93 -31.41
N LYS A 465 14.55 34.22 -32.34
CA LYS A 465 14.02 33.91 -33.68
C LYS A 465 13.20 32.63 -33.74
N GLU A 466 13.17 31.84 -32.67
CA GLU A 466 12.36 30.62 -32.60
C GLU A 466 10.87 30.95 -32.61
N LYS A 467 10.11 30.04 -33.23
CA LYS A 467 8.67 30.15 -33.42
C LYS A 467 8.05 28.79 -33.20
N TYR A 468 7.00 28.72 -32.40
CA TYR A 468 6.37 27.46 -32.04
C TYR A 468 4.85 27.51 -32.17
N TYR A 469 4.26 26.43 -32.68
CA TYR A 469 2.87 26.08 -32.41
C TYR A 469 2.80 25.32 -31.07
N LEU A 470 1.63 25.25 -30.44
CA LEU A 470 1.43 24.52 -29.17
C LEU A 470 1.86 23.05 -29.28
N GLU A 471 1.45 22.39 -30.37
CA GLU A 471 1.79 21.00 -30.68
C GLU A 471 3.30 20.81 -30.88
N SER A 472 3.99 21.84 -31.38
CA SER A 472 5.45 21.83 -31.56
C SER A 472 6.19 21.93 -30.23
N LEU A 473 5.65 22.66 -29.24
CA LEU A 473 6.21 22.70 -27.87
C LEU A 473 6.04 21.35 -27.17
N LEU A 474 4.82 20.80 -27.21
CA LEU A 474 4.50 19.49 -26.63
C LEU A 474 5.46 18.40 -27.16
N ALA A 475 5.60 18.31 -28.48
CA ALA A 475 6.44 17.31 -29.12
C ALA A 475 7.95 17.53 -28.93
N LYS A 476 8.44 18.78 -28.99
CA LYS A 476 9.88 19.07 -28.89
C LYS A 476 10.42 18.91 -27.47
N TYR A 477 9.61 19.23 -26.46
CA TYR A 477 10.05 19.29 -25.06
C TYR A 477 9.47 18.16 -24.19
N HIS A 478 8.90 17.12 -24.81
CA HIS A 478 8.36 15.93 -24.12
C HIS A 478 7.37 16.24 -22.99
N ILE A 479 6.57 17.30 -23.17
CA ILE A 479 5.57 17.72 -22.21
C ILE A 479 4.40 16.74 -22.26
N ASN A 480 3.98 16.24 -21.10
CA ASN A 480 2.90 15.25 -20.99
C ASN A 480 1.60 15.81 -21.63
N PRO A 481 0.97 15.10 -22.58
CA PRO A 481 -0.29 15.53 -23.21
C PRO A 481 -1.41 15.87 -22.21
N ARG A 482 -1.40 15.31 -20.98
CA ARG A 482 -2.37 15.67 -19.93
C ARG A 482 -2.39 17.17 -19.62
N TYR A 483 -1.25 17.86 -19.81
CA TYR A 483 -1.10 19.29 -19.58
C TYR A 483 -1.28 20.14 -20.85
N GLN A 484 -1.65 19.60 -22.01
CA GLN A 484 -1.84 20.37 -23.25
C GLN A 484 -2.79 21.57 -23.04
N GLN A 485 -3.90 21.35 -22.35
CA GLN A 485 -4.86 22.40 -22.01
C GLN A 485 -4.21 23.49 -21.14
N LEU A 486 -3.41 23.10 -20.14
CA LEU A 486 -2.75 24.01 -19.22
C LEU A 486 -1.59 24.79 -19.88
N LEU A 487 -0.78 24.13 -20.71
CA LEU A 487 0.26 24.78 -21.50
C LEU A 487 -0.34 25.81 -22.48
N SER A 488 -1.48 25.51 -23.10
CA SER A 488 -2.22 26.49 -23.91
C SER A 488 -2.62 27.72 -23.09
N ARG A 489 -3.08 27.52 -21.84
CA ARG A 489 -3.41 28.62 -20.93
C ARG A 489 -2.17 29.42 -20.50
N TRP A 490 -1.05 28.76 -20.22
CA TRP A 490 0.23 29.40 -19.87
C TRP A 490 0.80 30.27 -21.00
N LEU A 491 0.78 29.81 -22.25
CA LEU A 491 1.21 30.60 -23.40
C LEU A 491 0.29 31.83 -23.58
N GLN A 492 -1.02 31.64 -23.41
CA GLN A 492 -2.00 32.71 -23.46
C GLN A 492 -1.79 33.75 -22.34
N ILE A 493 -1.44 33.32 -21.11
CA ILE A 493 -1.06 34.22 -20.00
C ILE A 493 0.15 35.07 -20.39
N LEU A 494 1.21 34.47 -20.95
CA LEU A 494 2.40 35.22 -21.35
C LEU A 494 2.11 36.24 -22.47
N VAL A 495 1.15 35.94 -23.35
CA VAL A 495 0.65 36.90 -24.37
C VAL A 495 -0.16 38.03 -23.73
N GLU A 496 -1.07 37.71 -22.80
CA GLU A 496 -1.87 38.68 -22.04
C GLU A 496 -1.00 39.64 -21.23
N GLN A 497 0.12 39.16 -20.68
CA GLN A 497 1.10 39.94 -19.92
C GLN A 497 2.20 40.58 -20.79
N GLY A 498 2.12 40.46 -22.12
CA GLY A 498 3.08 41.05 -23.06
C GLY A 498 4.49 40.45 -23.02
N GLN A 499 4.67 39.30 -22.34
CA GLN A 499 5.93 38.57 -22.28
C GLN A 499 6.15 37.61 -23.46
N LEU A 500 5.12 37.36 -24.28
CA LEU A 500 5.18 36.50 -25.46
C LEU A 500 4.35 37.12 -26.59
N GLN A 501 4.76 36.93 -27.85
CA GLN A 501 4.03 37.43 -29.01
C GLN A 501 3.32 36.29 -29.73
N GLN A 502 2.04 36.47 -30.07
CA GLN A 502 1.26 35.52 -30.86
C GLN A 502 0.85 36.12 -32.20
N GLN A 503 1.06 35.36 -33.28
CA GLN A 503 0.52 35.63 -34.60
C GLN A 503 -0.24 34.39 -35.08
N GLU A 504 -1.55 34.49 -35.26
CA GLU A 504 -2.44 33.35 -35.52
C GLU A 504 -2.28 32.26 -34.43
N SER A 505 -1.75 31.09 -34.76
CA SER A 505 -1.48 29.99 -33.81
C SER A 505 0.00 29.88 -33.41
N LEU A 506 0.83 30.84 -33.81
CA LEU A 506 2.29 30.80 -33.69
C LEU A 506 2.80 31.75 -32.59
N PHE A 507 3.48 31.19 -31.60
CA PHE A 507 4.09 31.91 -30.49
C PHE A 507 5.56 32.20 -30.77
N THR A 508 6.03 33.42 -30.46
CA THR A 508 7.39 33.91 -30.75
C THR A 508 7.84 34.94 -29.72
N GLY A 509 9.16 35.14 -29.58
CA GLY A 509 9.70 36.30 -28.86
C GLY A 509 9.37 36.34 -27.36
N LEU A 510 9.60 35.24 -26.64
CA LEU A 510 9.53 35.21 -25.17
C LEU A 510 10.53 36.23 -24.59
N VAL A 511 10.06 37.10 -23.70
CA VAL A 511 10.90 38.06 -22.96
C VAL A 511 11.63 37.30 -21.84
N PRO A 512 12.98 37.33 -21.76
CA PRO A 512 13.71 36.62 -20.71
C PRO A 512 13.36 37.15 -19.31
N CYS A 513 13.13 36.22 -18.39
CA CYS A 513 12.94 36.44 -16.96
C CYS A 513 14.08 35.77 -16.16
N SER A 514 14.60 36.41 -15.12
CA SER A 514 15.69 35.88 -14.28
C SER A 514 15.17 35.33 -12.94
N GLU A 515 15.95 34.45 -12.31
CA GLU A 515 15.68 33.98 -10.94
C GLU A 515 15.71 35.14 -9.93
N ASP A 516 16.61 36.11 -10.11
CA ASP A 516 16.64 37.34 -9.30
C ASP A 516 15.30 38.09 -9.32
N TYR A 517 14.66 38.19 -10.50
CA TYR A 517 13.35 38.84 -10.65
C TYR A 517 12.26 38.09 -9.87
N ILE A 518 12.26 36.75 -9.90
CA ILE A 518 11.35 35.93 -9.09
C ILE A 518 11.58 36.19 -7.59
N ASN A 519 12.83 36.16 -7.13
CA ASN A 519 13.17 36.34 -5.72
C ASN A 519 12.75 37.73 -5.21
N GLU A 520 13.00 38.80 -5.97
CA GLU A 520 12.56 40.16 -5.63
C GLU A 520 11.02 40.27 -5.54
N HIS A 521 10.29 39.68 -6.49
CA HIS A 521 8.82 39.73 -6.50
C HIS A 521 8.20 38.84 -5.43
N LEU A 522 8.83 37.70 -5.11
CA LEU A 522 8.40 36.80 -4.03
C LEU A 522 8.49 37.49 -2.67
N GLU A 523 9.56 38.24 -2.40
CA GLU A 523 9.70 39.01 -1.16
C GLU A 523 8.69 40.16 -1.07
N GLU A 524 8.42 40.92 -2.14
CA GLU A 524 7.36 41.94 -2.12
C GLU A 524 5.98 41.30 -1.91
N VAL A 525 5.66 40.21 -2.61
CA VAL A 525 4.40 39.48 -2.44
C VAL A 525 4.27 38.96 -1.01
N ARG A 526 5.30 38.31 -0.44
CA ARG A 526 5.28 37.86 0.96
C ARG A 526 5.07 39.03 1.92
N ALA A 527 5.74 40.17 1.73
CA ALA A 527 5.56 41.36 2.56
C ALA A 527 4.13 41.94 2.50
N ARG A 528 3.49 41.97 1.32
CA ARG A 528 2.12 42.49 1.15
C ARG A 528 1.03 41.53 1.62
N PHE A 529 1.25 40.22 1.50
CA PHE A 529 0.30 39.19 1.91
C PHE A 529 0.52 38.69 3.36
N ALA A 530 1.59 39.10 4.05
CA ALA A 530 1.83 38.79 5.47
C ALA A 530 0.67 39.16 6.41
N ALA A 531 -0.18 40.12 6.02
CA ALA A 531 -1.37 40.54 6.76
C ALA A 531 -2.69 39.90 6.26
N SER A 532 -2.65 39.05 5.22
CA SER A 532 -3.84 38.59 4.50
C SER A 532 -3.65 37.18 3.90
N SER A 533 -4.08 36.14 4.63
CA SER A 533 -3.91 34.71 4.29
C SER A 533 -4.84 34.22 3.16
N LEU A 534 -4.98 34.98 2.08
CA LEU A 534 -5.89 34.69 0.96
C LEU A 534 -5.37 33.64 -0.01
N VAL A 535 -4.05 33.49 -0.08
CA VAL A 535 -3.35 32.60 -1.02
C VAL A 535 -2.27 31.84 -0.25
N ASP A 536 -2.13 30.56 -0.55
CA ASP A 536 -1.09 29.71 -0.01
C ASP A 536 0.24 29.97 -0.75
N LEU A 537 0.97 31.01 -0.34
CA LEU A 537 2.20 31.43 -1.01
C LEU A 537 3.31 30.37 -0.99
N ASP A 538 3.33 29.49 0.01
CA ASP A 538 4.31 28.40 0.10
C ASP A 538 4.00 27.32 -0.95
N LEU A 539 2.72 27.03 -1.18
CA LEU A 539 2.28 26.18 -2.30
C LEU A 539 2.57 26.83 -3.66
N VAL A 540 2.25 28.11 -3.82
CA VAL A 540 2.52 28.86 -5.06
C VAL A 540 4.02 28.85 -5.39
N GLN A 541 4.88 29.10 -4.40
CA GLN A 541 6.33 29.02 -4.57
C GLN A 541 6.78 27.59 -4.96
N ARG A 542 6.45 26.57 -4.15
CA ARG A 542 6.94 25.21 -4.41
C ARG A 542 6.45 24.66 -5.75
N CYS A 543 5.20 24.91 -6.14
CA CYS A 543 4.71 24.54 -7.46
C CYS A 543 5.40 25.35 -8.57
N GLY A 544 5.53 26.66 -8.39
CA GLY A 544 6.20 27.58 -9.32
C GLY A 544 7.63 27.19 -9.65
N GLU A 545 8.42 26.83 -8.64
CA GLU A 545 9.81 26.38 -8.77
C GLU A 545 9.96 25.05 -9.52
N ASN A 546 8.91 24.22 -9.54
CA ASN A 546 8.94 22.85 -10.08
C ASN A 546 8.11 22.67 -11.37
N LEU A 547 7.52 23.73 -11.93
CA LEU A 547 6.63 23.64 -13.09
C LEU A 547 7.22 22.88 -14.28
N ALA A 548 8.49 23.14 -14.63
CA ALA A 548 9.15 22.46 -15.75
C ALA A 548 9.23 20.94 -15.54
N ALA A 549 9.74 20.51 -14.38
CA ALA A 549 9.83 19.11 -13.97
C ALA A 549 8.45 18.44 -13.90
N VAL A 550 7.44 19.18 -13.43
CA VAL A 550 6.05 18.71 -13.35
C VAL A 550 5.45 18.44 -14.73
N VAL A 551 5.66 19.32 -15.71
CA VAL A 551 5.00 19.17 -17.03
C VAL A 551 5.63 18.08 -17.91
N VAL A 552 6.92 17.76 -17.73
CA VAL A 552 7.56 16.56 -18.33
C VAL A 552 7.37 15.29 -17.46
N GLY A 553 6.88 15.46 -16.24
CA GLY A 553 6.56 14.38 -15.29
C GLY A 553 7.77 13.81 -14.54
N GLU A 554 8.88 14.55 -14.45
CA GLU A 554 10.02 14.24 -13.57
C GLU A 554 9.67 14.41 -12.08
N GLN A 555 8.70 15.28 -11.78
CA GLN A 555 8.15 15.53 -10.45
C GLN A 555 6.63 15.37 -10.51
N GLU A 556 6.01 14.64 -9.57
CA GLU A 556 4.54 14.63 -9.52
C GLU A 556 4.01 15.80 -8.67
N PRO A 557 2.96 16.52 -9.12
CA PRO A 557 2.28 17.53 -8.32
C PRO A 557 1.92 17.07 -6.91
N LEU A 558 1.29 15.90 -6.75
CA LEU A 558 0.73 15.50 -5.45
C LEU A 558 1.79 15.29 -4.35
N GLU A 559 3.04 14.96 -4.73
CA GLU A 559 4.15 14.91 -3.77
C GLU A 559 4.38 16.31 -3.14
N ILE A 560 4.41 17.35 -3.96
CA ILE A 560 4.56 18.76 -3.54
C ILE A 560 3.41 19.18 -2.59
N PHE A 561 2.18 18.78 -2.91
CA PHE A 561 1.01 19.08 -2.08
C PHE A 561 1.05 18.35 -0.71
N ASN A 562 1.44 17.08 -0.69
CA ASN A 562 1.44 16.28 0.55
C ASN A 562 2.48 16.77 1.56
N GLU A 563 3.69 17.11 1.12
CA GLU A 563 4.75 17.62 2.01
C GLU A 563 4.31 18.88 2.78
N LEU A 564 3.66 19.82 2.09
CA LEU A 564 3.13 21.06 2.69
C LEU A 564 2.01 20.80 3.70
N VAL A 565 1.15 19.79 3.49
CA VAL A 565 0.09 19.44 4.45
C VAL A 565 0.71 18.89 5.74
N TYR A 566 1.70 18.02 5.66
CA TYR A 566 2.43 17.50 6.84
C TYR A 566 3.19 18.59 7.61
N GLU A 567 3.76 19.57 6.93
CA GLU A 567 4.42 20.71 7.58
C GLU A 567 3.43 21.63 8.31
N LYS A 568 2.23 21.85 7.74
CA LYS A 568 1.20 22.72 8.33
C LYS A 568 0.45 22.11 9.50
N GLU A 569 0.22 20.79 9.53
CA GLU A 569 -0.38 20.13 10.69
C GLU A 569 0.49 20.24 11.97
N ASN A 570 1.81 20.43 11.81
CA ASN A 570 2.74 20.61 12.94
C ASN A 570 2.88 22.06 13.45
N ASN A 571 2.51 23.06 12.65
CA ASN A 571 2.66 24.50 12.98
C ASN A 571 1.30 25.18 13.18
N SER A 572 0.63 24.84 14.29
CA SER A 572 -0.77 25.20 14.58
C SER A 572 -0.98 26.67 15.02
N SER A 573 -0.75 27.65 14.14
CA SER A 573 -1.04 29.07 14.46
C SER A 573 -1.39 29.99 13.27
N HIS A 574 -2.18 29.51 12.30
CA HIS A 574 -2.73 30.36 11.23
C HIS A 574 -4.19 30.73 11.47
N SER A 575 -4.48 32.03 11.44
CA SER A 575 -5.83 32.59 11.47
C SER A 575 -6.58 32.33 10.16
N GLU A 576 -7.85 31.92 10.25
CA GLU A 576 -8.72 31.75 9.08
C GLU A 576 -8.80 33.04 8.25
N SER A 577 -8.75 32.89 6.93
CA SER A 577 -8.67 33.99 5.98
C SER A 577 -9.94 34.88 6.02
N PRO A 578 -9.83 36.22 6.01
CA PRO A 578 -10.99 37.12 6.05
C PRO A 578 -12.02 36.89 4.92
N LEU A 579 -11.55 36.46 3.74
CA LEU A 579 -12.42 36.13 2.60
C LEU A 579 -13.15 34.80 2.79
N ILE A 580 -12.44 33.77 3.30
CA ILE A 580 -13.07 32.48 3.67
C ILE A 580 -14.16 32.73 4.72
N THR A 581 -13.84 33.48 5.78
CA THR A 581 -14.78 33.87 6.82
C THR A 581 -15.99 34.62 6.25
N TYR A 582 -15.77 35.55 5.31
CA TYR A 582 -16.83 36.31 4.65
C TYR A 582 -17.77 35.42 3.82
N TYR A 583 -17.26 34.60 2.89
CA TYR A 583 -18.10 33.73 2.05
C TYR A 583 -18.81 32.63 2.86
N ASN A 584 -18.14 32.04 3.84
CA ASN A 584 -18.78 31.11 4.78
C ASN A 584 -19.87 31.80 5.62
N SER A 585 -19.70 33.07 6.02
CA SER A 585 -20.76 33.81 6.73
C SER A 585 -22.02 33.97 5.88
N ILE A 586 -21.86 34.18 4.55
CA ILE A 586 -22.97 34.29 3.60
C ILE A 586 -23.71 32.95 3.48
N LEU A 587 -23.00 31.84 3.23
CA LEU A 587 -23.58 30.49 3.20
C LEU A 587 -24.34 30.17 4.50
N ARG A 588 -23.71 30.44 5.64
CA ARG A 588 -24.28 30.25 6.99
C ARG A 588 -25.55 31.08 7.19
N SER A 589 -25.55 32.36 6.81
CA SER A 589 -26.72 33.24 6.94
C SER A 589 -27.92 32.70 6.17
N SER A 590 -27.71 32.27 4.92
CA SER A 590 -28.76 31.68 4.07
C SER A 590 -29.28 30.35 4.61
N LEU A 591 -28.40 29.44 5.05
CA LEU A 591 -28.81 28.17 5.65
C LEU A 591 -29.56 28.38 6.97
N GLU A 592 -29.14 29.35 7.79
CA GLU A 592 -29.81 29.71 9.03
C GLU A 592 -31.25 30.22 8.80
N GLN A 593 -31.54 30.92 7.67
CA GLN A 593 -32.91 31.30 7.33
C GLN A 593 -33.79 30.07 7.04
N VAL A 594 -33.25 29.02 6.41
CA VAL A 594 -33.97 27.76 6.20
C VAL A 594 -34.28 27.11 7.54
N VAL A 595 -33.28 26.91 8.39
CA VAL A 595 -33.45 26.28 9.72
C VAL A 595 -34.46 27.03 10.59
N LYS A 596 -34.41 28.36 10.63
CA LYS A 596 -35.37 29.20 11.39
C LYS A 596 -36.80 29.13 10.87
N SER A 597 -37.00 28.75 9.61
CA SER A 597 -38.30 28.76 8.93
C SER A 597 -38.94 27.37 8.82
N LEU A 598 -38.23 26.30 9.18
CA LEU A 598 -38.74 24.94 9.19
C LEU A 598 -39.62 24.67 10.42
N PRO A 599 -40.81 24.07 10.26
CA PRO A 599 -41.60 23.59 11.39
C PRO A 599 -40.83 22.53 12.19
N SER A 600 -41.04 22.47 13.51
CA SER A 600 -40.28 21.58 14.39
C SER A 600 -40.49 20.07 14.16
N SER A 601 -41.46 19.70 13.33
CA SER A 601 -41.74 18.34 12.86
C SER A 601 -40.97 17.92 11.61
N VAL A 602 -40.20 18.83 10.99
CA VAL A 602 -39.47 18.58 9.74
C VAL A 602 -38.01 18.28 10.03
N HIS A 603 -37.48 17.22 9.42
CA HIS A 603 -36.07 16.82 9.52
C HIS A 603 -35.34 17.23 8.23
N LEU A 604 -34.33 18.07 8.35
CA LEU A 604 -33.57 18.64 7.25
C LEU A 604 -32.45 17.68 6.81
N ARG A 605 -32.43 17.27 5.53
CA ARG A 605 -31.37 16.40 4.99
C ARG A 605 -30.41 17.23 4.14
N VAL A 606 -29.17 17.37 4.61
CA VAL A 606 -28.10 18.13 3.95
C VAL A 606 -27.05 17.20 3.38
N LEU A 607 -26.61 17.45 2.15
CA LEU A 607 -25.41 16.84 1.55
C LEU A 607 -24.37 17.92 1.28
N GLU A 608 -23.14 17.71 1.73
CA GLU A 608 -21.97 18.50 1.32
C GLU A 608 -21.12 17.68 0.35
N ILE A 609 -21.00 18.16 -0.89
CA ILE A 609 -20.22 17.53 -1.95
C ILE A 609 -18.79 18.09 -1.89
N GLY A 610 -17.81 17.20 -1.74
CA GLY A 610 -16.39 17.55 -1.82
C GLY A 610 -15.90 18.44 -0.69
N GLY A 611 -16.33 18.19 0.55
CA GLY A 611 -16.09 19.06 1.71
C GLY A 611 -14.62 19.28 2.12
N GLY A 612 -13.64 18.69 1.42
CA GLY A 612 -12.21 18.96 1.60
C GLY A 612 -11.73 18.79 3.04
N THR A 613 -11.11 19.84 3.60
CA THR A 613 -10.66 19.95 4.99
C THR A 613 -11.76 20.41 5.98
N GLY A 614 -13.01 20.47 5.51
CA GLY A 614 -14.19 20.80 6.30
C GLY A 614 -14.36 22.29 6.62
N VAL A 615 -13.76 23.19 5.83
CA VAL A 615 -13.79 24.64 6.07
C VAL A 615 -15.22 25.20 6.05
N SER A 616 -16.04 24.82 5.07
CA SER A 616 -17.45 25.22 5.02
C SER A 616 -18.28 24.48 6.07
N THR A 617 -18.09 23.16 6.23
CA THR A 617 -18.68 22.34 7.31
C THR A 617 -18.57 23.00 8.68
N GLN A 618 -17.36 23.45 9.07
CA GLN A 618 -17.06 24.07 10.36
C GLN A 618 -17.86 25.36 10.61
N ALA A 619 -18.16 26.13 9.57
CA ALA A 619 -18.98 27.35 9.67
C ALA A 619 -20.49 27.06 9.69
N LEU A 620 -20.92 25.93 9.12
CA LEU A 620 -22.33 25.58 8.90
C LEU A 620 -22.93 24.72 10.02
N LEU A 621 -22.19 23.76 10.57
CA LEU A 621 -22.67 22.89 11.66
C LEU A 621 -23.24 23.66 12.87
N PRO A 622 -22.67 24.80 13.32
CA PRO A 622 -23.20 25.57 14.46
C PRO A 622 -24.59 26.20 14.26
N VAL A 623 -25.14 26.25 13.05
CA VAL A 623 -26.52 26.74 12.81
C VAL A 623 -27.54 25.62 12.57
N LEU A 624 -27.10 24.36 12.58
CA LEU A 624 -27.95 23.19 12.36
C LEU A 624 -28.43 22.61 13.70
N SER A 625 -29.66 22.06 13.70
CA SER A 625 -30.29 21.52 14.91
C SER A 625 -30.00 20.01 15.01
N PRO A 626 -29.26 19.52 16.01
CA PRO A 626 -28.89 18.10 16.12
C PRO A 626 -30.08 17.13 16.22
N LYS A 627 -31.27 17.65 16.51
CA LYS A 627 -32.52 16.87 16.63
C LYS A 627 -33.36 16.84 15.36
N GLN A 628 -33.01 17.65 14.36
CA GLN A 628 -33.83 17.95 13.18
C GLN A 628 -32.96 18.05 11.91
N THR A 629 -31.76 17.48 11.91
CA THR A 629 -30.85 17.54 10.78
C THR A 629 -30.10 16.23 10.62
N ASP A 630 -30.04 15.72 9.40
CA ASP A 630 -29.09 14.71 8.94
C ASP A 630 -28.10 15.43 8.01
N TYR A 631 -26.80 15.38 8.32
CA TYR A 631 -25.77 16.00 7.50
C TYR A 631 -24.88 14.91 6.89
N THR A 632 -24.72 14.89 5.56
CA THR A 632 -23.85 13.94 4.88
C THR A 632 -22.66 14.67 4.29
N PHE A 633 -21.48 14.50 4.88
CA PHE A 633 -20.21 15.01 4.38
C PHE A 633 -19.63 14.02 3.37
N THR A 634 -19.21 14.49 2.19
CA THR A 634 -18.57 13.63 1.19
C THR A 634 -17.28 14.17 0.62
N ASN A 635 -16.41 13.25 0.18
CA ASN A 635 -15.17 13.52 -0.51
C ASN A 635 -14.86 12.36 -1.49
N ILE A 636 -13.95 12.56 -2.44
CA ILE A 636 -13.41 11.50 -3.31
C ILE A 636 -12.29 10.72 -2.62
N GLY A 637 -11.55 11.34 -1.69
CA GLY A 637 -10.46 10.72 -0.94
C GLY A 637 -10.92 10.25 0.46
N SER A 638 -10.59 9.02 0.82
CA SER A 638 -10.93 8.43 2.13
C SER A 638 -10.21 9.08 3.31
N SER A 639 -8.98 9.58 3.12
CA SER A 639 -8.19 10.28 4.15
C SER A 639 -8.92 11.52 4.69
N PHE A 640 -9.50 12.33 3.80
CA PHE A 640 -10.29 13.51 4.18
C PHE A 640 -11.54 13.15 4.99
N LEU A 641 -12.15 11.98 4.74
CA LEU A 641 -13.29 11.52 5.53
C LEU A 641 -12.86 11.20 6.97
N THR A 642 -11.76 10.48 7.16
CA THR A 642 -11.21 10.16 8.48
C THR A 642 -10.82 11.43 9.26
N GLN A 643 -10.20 12.41 8.60
CA GLN A 643 -9.89 13.70 9.20
C GLN A 643 -11.17 14.47 9.60
N ALA A 644 -12.19 14.51 8.74
CA ALA A 644 -13.46 15.17 9.02
C ALA A 644 -14.27 14.47 10.14
N GLU A 645 -14.17 13.15 10.24
CA GLU A 645 -14.75 12.36 11.34
C GLU A 645 -14.09 12.69 12.68
N HIS A 646 -12.76 12.78 12.72
CA HIS A 646 -12.06 13.24 13.92
C HIS A 646 -12.39 14.69 14.29
N LYS A 647 -12.43 15.59 13.29
CA LYS A 647 -12.64 17.04 13.47
C LYS A 647 -14.05 17.40 13.91
N PHE A 648 -15.08 16.67 13.44
CA PHE A 648 -16.50 16.99 13.74
C PHE A 648 -17.21 15.94 14.60
N LYS A 649 -16.46 15.07 15.31
CA LYS A 649 -16.97 14.06 16.26
C LYS A 649 -18.03 14.56 17.26
N ASP A 650 -18.02 15.84 17.61
CA ASP A 650 -18.97 16.46 18.54
C ASP A 650 -20.36 16.72 17.90
N TYR A 651 -20.51 16.46 16.60
CA TYR A 651 -21.75 16.58 15.83
C TYR A 651 -22.23 15.18 15.35
N PRO A 652 -22.87 14.37 16.23
CA PRO A 652 -23.20 12.96 15.95
C PRO A 652 -24.28 12.74 14.86
N PHE A 653 -24.80 13.82 14.27
CA PHE A 653 -25.72 13.78 13.14
C PHE A 653 -25.01 13.93 11.78
N VAL A 654 -23.68 14.07 11.78
CA VAL A 654 -22.83 14.05 10.58
C VAL A 654 -22.51 12.60 10.20
N LYS A 655 -22.71 12.28 8.92
CA LYS A 655 -22.43 10.99 8.28
C LYS A 655 -21.38 11.20 7.21
N TYR A 656 -20.38 10.32 7.12
CA TYR A 656 -19.26 10.44 6.18
C TYR A 656 -19.39 9.39 5.07
N ARG A 657 -19.32 9.80 3.81
CA ARG A 657 -19.41 8.89 2.65
C ARG A 657 -18.48 9.31 1.51
N LEU A 658 -17.98 8.35 0.75
CA LEU A 658 -17.31 8.63 -0.53
C LEU A 658 -18.37 9.06 -1.57
N LEU A 659 -18.04 10.06 -2.39
CA LEU A 659 -18.83 10.47 -3.56
C LEU A 659 -17.93 11.13 -4.61
N ASP A 660 -17.84 10.50 -5.78
CA ASP A 660 -17.29 11.05 -7.02
C ASP A 660 -18.45 11.61 -7.85
N ILE A 661 -18.59 12.94 -7.89
CA ILE A 661 -19.74 13.59 -8.54
C ILE A 661 -19.66 13.63 -10.07
N ASP A 662 -18.49 13.34 -10.67
CA ASP A 662 -18.38 13.09 -12.12
C ASP A 662 -19.04 11.74 -12.50
N LYS A 663 -19.26 10.85 -11.53
CA LYS A 663 -19.95 9.56 -11.70
C LYS A 663 -21.38 9.60 -11.18
N SER A 664 -22.22 8.68 -11.67
CA SER A 664 -23.62 8.54 -11.27
C SER A 664 -23.76 8.32 -9.75
N PRO A 665 -24.45 9.21 -8.99
CA PRO A 665 -24.59 9.04 -7.55
C PRO A 665 -25.41 7.80 -7.15
N THR A 666 -26.38 7.40 -8.00
CA THR A 666 -27.19 6.21 -7.74
C THR A 666 -26.41 4.92 -7.86
N GLU A 667 -25.41 4.88 -8.73
CA GLU A 667 -24.49 3.73 -8.86
C GLU A 667 -23.52 3.67 -7.67
N GLN A 668 -23.28 4.81 -7.00
CA GLN A 668 -22.54 4.93 -5.74
C GLN A 668 -23.42 4.75 -4.48
N GLY A 669 -24.66 4.26 -4.66
CA GLY A 669 -25.58 3.95 -3.56
C GLY A 669 -26.16 5.18 -2.85
N PHE A 670 -26.30 6.32 -3.53
CA PHE A 670 -27.11 7.44 -3.06
C PHE A 670 -28.51 7.38 -3.68
N GLU A 671 -29.55 7.48 -2.86
CA GLU A 671 -30.93 7.46 -3.33
C GLU A 671 -31.31 8.76 -4.05
N LYS A 672 -32.16 8.68 -5.07
CA LYS A 672 -32.67 9.88 -5.75
C LYS A 672 -33.55 10.70 -4.81
N TYR A 673 -33.49 12.02 -4.92
CA TYR A 673 -34.33 12.95 -4.13
C TYR A 673 -34.19 12.81 -2.60
N SER A 674 -33.02 12.35 -2.14
CA SER A 674 -32.73 12.04 -0.73
C SER A 674 -32.29 13.24 0.11
N PHE A 675 -31.98 14.39 -0.51
CA PHE A 675 -31.52 15.59 0.19
C PHE A 675 -32.39 16.82 -0.10
N ASP A 676 -32.63 17.64 0.91
CA ASP A 676 -33.43 18.87 0.81
C ASP A 676 -32.55 20.08 0.48
N VAL A 677 -31.29 20.04 0.94
CA VAL A 677 -30.25 21.03 0.66
C VAL A 677 -28.97 20.31 0.22
N ILE A 678 -28.40 20.74 -0.91
CA ILE A 678 -27.05 20.34 -1.33
C ILE A 678 -26.13 21.57 -1.24
N ILE A 679 -24.94 21.35 -0.70
CA ILE A 679 -23.89 22.35 -0.56
C ILE A 679 -22.66 21.84 -1.32
N ALA A 680 -22.04 22.70 -2.11
CA ALA A 680 -20.78 22.40 -2.79
C ALA A 680 -19.91 23.65 -2.73
N SER A 681 -18.69 23.53 -2.21
CA SER A 681 -17.77 24.65 -2.04
C SER A 681 -16.43 24.30 -2.65
N HIS A 682 -16.00 25.09 -3.65
CA HIS A 682 -14.73 24.94 -4.35
C HIS A 682 -14.47 23.54 -4.91
N VAL A 683 -15.45 22.98 -5.62
CA VAL A 683 -15.38 21.59 -6.10
C VAL A 683 -15.89 21.41 -7.52
N LEU A 684 -16.96 22.10 -7.93
CA LEU A 684 -17.58 21.85 -9.23
C LEU A 684 -16.73 22.36 -10.38
N HIS A 685 -15.90 23.39 -10.16
CA HIS A 685 -14.91 23.83 -11.14
C HIS A 685 -13.89 22.72 -11.51
N ALA A 686 -13.62 21.76 -10.62
CA ALA A 686 -12.70 20.65 -10.86
C ALA A 686 -13.35 19.44 -11.60
N THR A 687 -14.68 19.39 -11.70
CA THR A 687 -15.39 18.30 -12.41
C THR A 687 -15.22 18.40 -13.91
N ARG A 688 -15.23 17.26 -14.62
CA ARG A 688 -14.94 17.19 -16.07
C ARG A 688 -15.97 17.97 -16.91
N ASN A 689 -17.25 17.87 -16.59
CA ASN A 689 -18.36 18.47 -17.34
C ASN A 689 -19.45 19.03 -16.41
N ILE A 690 -19.78 20.33 -16.52
CA ILE A 690 -20.73 20.98 -15.61
C ILE A 690 -22.17 20.53 -15.85
N ASP A 691 -22.58 20.19 -17.07
CA ASP A 691 -23.96 19.73 -17.34
C ASP A 691 -24.23 18.38 -16.67
N GLN A 692 -23.29 17.44 -16.80
CA GLN A 692 -23.38 16.12 -16.19
C GLN A 692 -23.33 16.22 -14.65
N THR A 693 -22.41 17.02 -14.11
CA THR A 693 -22.30 17.29 -12.67
C THR A 693 -23.60 17.88 -12.11
N LEU A 694 -24.16 18.91 -12.75
CA LEU A 694 -25.43 19.51 -12.32
C LEU A 694 -26.62 18.56 -12.49
N HIS A 695 -26.60 17.67 -13.50
CA HIS A 695 -27.59 16.60 -13.66
C HIS A 695 -27.54 15.61 -12.48
N HIS A 696 -26.34 15.17 -12.09
CA HIS A 696 -26.13 14.31 -10.93
C HIS A 696 -26.61 14.96 -9.63
N ILE A 697 -26.24 16.23 -9.40
CA ILE A 697 -26.73 17.05 -8.26
C ILE A 697 -28.26 17.15 -8.27
N ARG A 698 -28.87 17.45 -9.42
CA ARG A 698 -30.33 17.54 -9.56
C ARG A 698 -31.02 16.20 -9.28
N SER A 699 -30.38 15.06 -9.57
CA SER A 699 -30.93 13.73 -9.26
C SER A 699 -30.99 13.41 -7.76
N LEU A 700 -30.09 13.99 -6.97
CA LEU A 700 -30.02 13.84 -5.51
C LEU A 700 -30.97 14.81 -4.78
N LEU A 701 -31.16 16.01 -5.33
CA LEU A 701 -31.93 17.09 -4.70
C LEU A 701 -33.45 16.86 -4.80
N ALA A 702 -34.14 16.89 -3.67
CA ALA A 702 -35.60 16.74 -3.59
C ALA A 702 -36.35 17.81 -4.43
N PRO A 703 -37.58 17.53 -4.89
CA PRO A 703 -38.39 18.53 -5.59
C PRO A 703 -38.61 19.79 -4.74
N GLY A 704 -38.26 20.97 -5.27
CA GLY A 704 -38.30 22.23 -4.51
C GLY A 704 -37.10 22.49 -3.59
N GLY A 705 -36.15 21.56 -3.50
CA GLY A 705 -34.94 21.69 -2.68
C GLY A 705 -33.95 22.73 -3.20
N PHE A 706 -32.94 23.03 -2.38
CA PHE A 706 -31.97 24.11 -2.61
C PHE A 706 -30.56 23.61 -2.88
N LEU A 707 -29.86 24.25 -3.81
CA LEU A 707 -28.44 24.10 -4.05
C LEU A 707 -27.72 25.39 -3.64
N LEU A 708 -26.70 25.26 -2.79
CA LEU A 708 -25.82 26.36 -2.38
C LEU A 708 -24.40 26.05 -2.87
N LEU A 709 -23.95 26.81 -3.86
CA LEU A 709 -22.61 26.72 -4.42
C LEU A 709 -21.74 27.86 -3.88
N TRP A 710 -20.48 27.58 -3.57
CA TRP A 710 -19.43 28.59 -3.49
C TRP A 710 -18.36 28.24 -4.51
N GLU A 711 -18.22 29.05 -5.55
CA GLU A 711 -17.31 28.76 -6.66
C GLU A 711 -16.53 30.00 -7.09
N MET A 712 -15.35 29.75 -7.68
CA MET A 712 -14.62 30.76 -8.44
C MET A 712 -15.22 30.90 -9.84
N ILE A 713 -15.40 32.15 -10.27
CA ILE A 713 -16.04 32.52 -11.54
C ILE A 713 -15.12 33.34 -12.46
N GLN A 714 -13.87 33.58 -12.06
CA GLN A 714 -12.84 34.28 -12.83
C GLN A 714 -11.52 33.50 -12.79
N PRO A 715 -10.69 33.56 -13.85
CA PRO A 715 -9.36 32.95 -13.87
C PRO A 715 -8.39 33.62 -12.89
N LYS A 716 -7.44 32.82 -12.40
CA LYS A 716 -6.42 33.16 -11.41
C LYS A 716 -5.09 32.50 -11.81
N ILE A 717 -4.01 33.27 -11.97
CA ILE A 717 -2.73 32.72 -12.44
C ILE A 717 -2.08 31.85 -11.35
N ASP A 718 -2.26 32.19 -10.08
CA ASP A 718 -1.81 31.36 -8.94
C ASP A 718 -2.47 29.97 -8.93
N PHE A 719 -3.74 29.87 -9.35
CA PHE A 719 -4.41 28.58 -9.52
C PHE A 719 -3.87 27.83 -10.75
N ASP A 720 -3.66 28.55 -11.87
CA ASP A 720 -3.11 28.00 -13.13
C ASP A 720 -1.69 27.41 -12.97
N ILE A 721 -0.93 27.78 -11.92
CA ILE A 721 0.38 27.18 -11.60
C ILE A 721 0.39 26.22 -10.41
N SER A 722 -0.71 26.06 -9.67
CA SER A 722 -0.76 25.20 -8.48
C SER A 722 -1.84 24.13 -8.59
N LEU A 723 -3.09 24.44 -8.23
CA LEU A 723 -4.20 23.49 -8.20
C LEU A 723 -4.57 22.96 -9.60
N SER A 724 -4.38 23.75 -10.66
CA SER A 724 -4.54 23.27 -12.05
C SER A 724 -3.64 22.08 -12.40
N LEU A 725 -2.51 21.88 -11.71
CA LEU A 725 -1.62 20.74 -11.92
C LEU A 725 -2.26 19.39 -11.53
N LEU A 726 -3.29 19.40 -10.69
CA LEU A 726 -4.04 18.22 -10.24
C LEU A 726 -5.29 17.94 -11.08
N LEU A 727 -5.69 18.87 -11.96
CA LEU A 727 -6.93 18.73 -12.73
C LEU A 727 -6.80 17.70 -13.86
N LYS A 728 -7.87 16.92 -14.04
CA LYS A 728 -8.05 16.08 -15.23
C LYS A 728 -8.42 16.97 -16.43
N PRO A 729 -8.13 16.56 -17.68
CA PRO A 729 -8.56 17.29 -18.87
C PRO A 729 -10.07 17.57 -18.85
N LEU A 730 -10.44 18.83 -19.07
CA LEU A 730 -11.82 19.28 -18.97
C LEU A 730 -12.53 19.12 -20.31
N ASP A 731 -13.82 18.80 -20.25
CA ASP A 731 -14.66 18.45 -21.40
C ASP A 731 -16.02 19.16 -21.29
N ASP A 732 -15.95 20.50 -21.27
CA ASP A 732 -17.12 21.38 -21.20
C ASP A 732 -16.97 22.53 -22.21
N LYS A 733 -17.94 22.67 -23.10
CA LYS A 733 -17.91 23.66 -24.21
C LYS A 733 -17.99 25.12 -23.75
N ARG A 734 -18.32 25.39 -22.47
CA ARG A 734 -18.33 26.74 -21.89
C ARG A 734 -16.96 27.19 -21.36
N ARG A 735 -16.04 26.25 -21.17
CA ARG A 735 -14.70 26.52 -20.63
C ARG A 735 -13.69 26.77 -21.75
N SER A 736 -12.82 27.75 -21.55
CA SER A 736 -11.61 27.89 -22.36
C SER A 736 -10.63 26.75 -22.04
N PRO A 737 -9.81 26.29 -23.02
CA PRO A 737 -8.78 25.28 -22.75
C PRO A 737 -7.89 25.67 -21.57
N GLY A 738 -7.77 24.77 -20.59
CA GLY A 738 -6.95 24.95 -19.39
C GLY A 738 -7.59 25.79 -18.28
N GLN A 739 -8.78 26.36 -18.50
CA GLN A 739 -9.45 27.22 -17.54
C GLN A 739 -10.69 26.53 -16.93
N PRO A 740 -10.70 26.16 -15.64
CA PRO A 740 -11.82 25.44 -15.02
C PRO A 740 -13.05 26.30 -14.70
N PHE A 741 -12.89 27.62 -14.68
CA PHE A 741 -13.91 28.57 -14.23
C PHE A 741 -14.82 29.03 -15.36
N ILE A 742 -16.12 29.08 -15.08
CA ILE A 742 -17.15 29.68 -15.94
C ILE A 742 -17.77 30.88 -15.22
N ILE A 743 -18.20 31.90 -15.98
CA ILE A 743 -18.70 33.16 -15.40
C ILE A 743 -20.10 32.99 -14.79
N LYS A 744 -20.51 33.97 -13.96
CA LYS A 744 -21.83 34.02 -13.29
C LYS A 744 -23.01 33.67 -14.21
N ASP A 745 -23.05 34.25 -15.41
CA ASP A 745 -24.18 34.05 -16.33
C ASP A 745 -24.18 32.66 -16.99
N GLN A 746 -23.00 32.07 -17.22
CA GLN A 746 -22.87 30.69 -17.70
C GLN A 746 -23.33 29.68 -16.63
N TRP A 747 -23.03 29.92 -15.35
CA TRP A 747 -23.60 29.16 -14.24
C TRP A 747 -25.13 29.25 -14.20
N PHE A 748 -25.69 30.44 -14.42
CA PHE A 748 -27.15 30.65 -14.40
C PHE A 748 -27.83 29.94 -15.57
N GLU A 749 -27.21 29.89 -16.74
CA GLU A 749 -27.65 29.10 -17.89
C GLU A 749 -27.62 27.60 -17.57
N ALA A 750 -26.46 27.07 -17.13
CA ALA A 750 -26.25 25.66 -16.79
C ALA A 750 -27.26 25.13 -15.76
N LEU A 751 -27.55 25.92 -14.72
CA LEU A 751 -28.54 25.58 -13.70
C LEU A 751 -29.96 25.55 -14.28
N ARG A 752 -30.34 26.52 -15.12
CA ARG A 752 -31.67 26.55 -15.74
C ARG A 752 -31.90 25.39 -16.72
N GLU A 753 -30.86 24.92 -17.40
CA GLU A 753 -30.94 23.72 -18.25
C GLU A 753 -31.20 22.42 -17.47
N GLN A 754 -30.90 22.39 -16.16
CA GLN A 754 -31.12 21.23 -15.26
C GLN A 754 -32.35 21.39 -14.35
N ASP A 755 -33.42 22.03 -14.86
CA ASP A 755 -34.70 22.25 -14.15
C ASP A 755 -34.59 23.01 -12.81
N PHE A 756 -33.57 23.88 -12.63
CA PHE A 756 -33.57 24.88 -11.55
C PHE A 756 -34.37 26.13 -11.97
N ILE A 757 -35.42 26.44 -11.20
CA ILE A 757 -36.45 27.44 -11.55
C ILE A 757 -36.15 28.85 -11.04
N GLN A 758 -35.34 28.97 -9.98
CA GLN A 758 -34.87 30.24 -9.43
C GLN A 758 -33.37 30.13 -9.20
N VAL A 759 -32.62 31.19 -9.56
CA VAL A 759 -31.16 31.27 -9.37
C VAL A 759 -30.81 32.70 -8.93
N ALA A 760 -29.87 32.83 -8.01
CA ALA A 760 -29.33 34.10 -7.50
C ALA A 760 -27.84 33.94 -7.21
N ALA A 761 -27.09 35.05 -7.18
CA ALA A 761 -25.69 35.05 -6.76
C ALA A 761 -25.35 36.31 -5.98
N PHE A 762 -24.39 36.20 -5.06
CA PHE A 762 -23.87 37.31 -4.27
C PHE A 762 -22.44 37.02 -3.77
N PRO A 763 -21.64 38.05 -3.41
CA PRO A 763 -21.98 39.48 -3.47
C PRO A 763 -22.11 40.00 -4.91
N GLU A 764 -22.66 41.21 -5.07
CA GLU A 764 -22.76 41.85 -6.38
C GLU A 764 -21.40 42.37 -6.89
N THR A 765 -20.44 42.63 -5.99
CA THR A 765 -19.08 43.00 -6.39
C THR A 765 -18.43 41.90 -7.23
N GLU A 766 -17.83 42.28 -8.35
CA GLU A 766 -17.03 41.41 -9.22
C GLU A 766 -15.52 41.56 -8.92
N VAL A 767 -15.15 42.27 -7.84
CA VAL A 767 -13.74 42.48 -7.44
C VAL A 767 -13.12 41.21 -6.88
N PHE A 768 -13.90 40.43 -6.13
CA PHE A 768 -13.50 39.10 -5.69
C PHE A 768 -13.95 38.07 -6.72
N GLU A 769 -13.10 37.09 -7.02
CA GLU A 769 -13.28 36.07 -8.06
C GLU A 769 -14.33 35.02 -7.70
N HIS A 770 -14.93 35.12 -6.51
CA HIS A 770 -15.79 34.12 -5.91
C HIS A 770 -17.24 34.59 -5.92
N LYS A 771 -18.19 33.66 -6.05
CA LYS A 771 -19.61 33.90 -5.79
C LYS A 771 -20.17 32.79 -4.92
N ILE A 772 -21.09 33.16 -4.03
CA ILE A 772 -22.11 32.23 -3.60
C ILE A 772 -23.20 32.24 -4.66
N ILE A 773 -23.49 31.09 -5.27
CA ILE A 773 -24.57 30.91 -6.24
C ILE A 773 -25.60 30.00 -5.60
N MET A 774 -26.85 30.44 -5.55
CA MET A 774 -27.96 29.67 -4.98
C MET A 774 -28.98 29.34 -6.06
N ALA A 775 -29.53 28.13 -6.03
CA ALA A 775 -30.53 27.69 -6.98
C ALA A 775 -31.63 26.85 -6.31
N GLN A 776 -32.86 26.96 -6.79
CA GLN A 776 -33.99 26.15 -6.35
C GLN A 776 -34.43 25.20 -7.46
N ALA A 777 -34.50 23.91 -7.14
CA ALA A 777 -35.02 22.88 -8.03
C ALA A 777 -36.53 23.04 -8.28
N SER A 778 -37.00 22.66 -9.47
CA SER A 778 -38.43 22.55 -9.75
C SER A 778 -39.15 21.65 -8.72
N ALA A 779 -40.37 22.04 -8.34
CA ALA A 779 -41.26 21.25 -7.48
C ALA A 779 -41.86 20.01 -8.18
N SER A 780 -41.62 19.85 -9.49
CA SER A 780 -41.91 18.61 -10.22
C SER A 780 -40.89 17.52 -9.88
N ALA A 781 -41.38 16.33 -9.53
CA ALA A 781 -40.55 15.12 -9.45
C ALA A 781 -40.22 14.54 -10.85
N ALA A 782 -40.99 14.91 -11.88
CA ALA A 782 -40.67 14.56 -13.26
C ALA A 782 -39.65 15.54 -13.82
N PHE A 783 -38.45 15.03 -14.12
CA PHE A 783 -37.43 15.70 -14.94
C PHE A 783 -38.05 16.11 -16.28
N SER A 784 -37.85 17.35 -16.73
CA SER A 784 -38.43 17.82 -17.98
C SER A 784 -37.74 17.14 -19.17
N THR A 785 -38.54 16.69 -20.13
CA THR A 785 -38.10 15.72 -21.15
C THR A 785 -37.21 16.32 -22.26
N LYS A 786 -36.70 17.55 -22.10
CA LYS A 786 -35.84 18.21 -23.10
C LYS A 786 -34.45 17.57 -23.21
N SER A 787 -33.87 17.12 -22.11
CA SER A 787 -32.50 16.57 -22.11
C SER A 787 -32.38 15.16 -22.71
N ARG A 788 -33.50 14.45 -22.90
CA ARG A 788 -33.50 13.10 -23.52
C ARG A 788 -33.03 13.08 -24.98
N GLN A 789 -33.08 14.20 -25.70
CA GLN A 789 -32.60 14.26 -27.09
C GLN A 789 -31.07 14.29 -27.21
N LYS A 790 -30.34 14.89 -26.25
CA LYS A 790 -28.86 14.81 -26.22
C LYS A 790 -28.37 13.40 -25.85
N GLU A 791 -29.12 12.66 -25.02
CA GLU A 791 -28.84 11.25 -24.72
C GLU A 791 -28.98 10.32 -25.94
N THR A 792 -29.85 10.64 -26.91
CA THR A 792 -30.03 9.81 -28.10
C THR A 792 -28.95 10.03 -29.16
N ASP A 793 -28.44 11.25 -29.33
CA ASP A 793 -27.40 11.55 -30.31
C ASP A 793 -26.02 11.00 -29.90
N TYR A 794 -25.76 10.79 -28.60
CA TYR A 794 -24.55 10.09 -28.12
C TYR A 794 -24.68 8.56 -28.12
N LYS A 795 -25.89 8.01 -28.27
CA LYS A 795 -26.15 6.55 -28.28
C LYS A 795 -26.12 5.91 -29.67
N SER A 796 -26.04 6.71 -30.74
CA SER A 796 -26.06 6.21 -32.12
C SER A 796 -24.70 5.68 -32.62
N GLU A 797 -23.58 6.12 -32.04
CA GLU A 797 -22.23 5.63 -32.41
C GLU A 797 -21.72 4.49 -31.52
N ILE A 798 -22.38 4.19 -30.38
CA ILE A 798 -21.95 3.14 -29.43
C ILE A 798 -23.11 2.17 -29.17
N SER A 799 -23.34 1.26 -30.12
CA SER A 799 -24.33 0.19 -30.01
C SER A 799 -23.82 -1.10 -30.66
N LEU A 800 -23.20 -1.98 -29.86
CA LEU A 800 -22.94 -3.42 -29.99
C LEU A 800 -21.82 -3.70 -28.94
N GLN A 801 -21.97 -4.48 -27.86
CA GLN A 801 -22.86 -5.61 -27.60
C GLN A 801 -23.36 -5.68 -26.12
N THR A 802 -24.46 -6.42 -25.94
CA THR A 802 -25.12 -6.97 -24.72
C THR A 802 -24.54 -6.77 -23.30
N LYS A 803 -25.35 -6.11 -22.46
CA LYS A 803 -25.57 -6.38 -21.01
C LYS A 803 -26.28 -7.75 -20.81
N PRO A 804 -26.34 -8.38 -19.60
CA PRO A 804 -26.40 -7.75 -18.26
C PRO A 804 -25.60 -8.52 -17.14
N ASP A 805 -25.70 -8.30 -15.81
CA ASP A 805 -26.53 -7.39 -14.99
C ASP A 805 -25.96 -7.01 -13.58
N ILE A 806 -26.64 -6.06 -12.93
CA ILE A 806 -26.80 -5.69 -11.48
C ILE A 806 -25.69 -5.98 -10.41
N PHE A 807 -25.24 -4.86 -9.82
CA PHE A 807 -24.70 -4.58 -8.47
C PHE A 807 -24.80 -5.59 -7.32
N GLN A 808 -23.72 -5.65 -6.51
CA GLN A 808 -23.81 -5.43 -5.05
C GLN A 808 -22.51 -4.86 -4.44
N GLN A 809 -22.59 -4.34 -3.20
CA GLN A 809 -21.64 -3.42 -2.58
C GLN A 809 -20.40 -4.11 -1.95
N GLU A 810 -19.22 -3.51 -2.10
CA GLU A 810 -18.01 -3.94 -1.37
C GLU A 810 -17.51 -2.93 -0.33
N LYS A 811 -17.14 -3.46 0.85
CA LYS A 811 -16.13 -2.88 1.75
C LYS A 811 -14.77 -3.52 1.40
N LEU A 812 -13.68 -2.77 1.60
CA LEU A 812 -12.33 -3.12 1.14
C LEU A 812 -11.83 -4.52 1.60
N SER A 813 -11.37 -5.35 0.65
CA SER A 813 -10.00 -5.93 0.56
C SER A 813 -9.93 -7.33 -0.10
N ALA A 814 -9.66 -7.37 -1.40
CA ALA A 814 -8.96 -8.43 -2.16
C ALA A 814 -8.72 -7.94 -3.61
N LEU A 815 -7.65 -8.40 -4.28
CA LEU A 815 -7.44 -8.10 -5.70
C LEU A 815 -8.57 -8.72 -6.55
N HIS A 816 -9.21 -7.91 -7.38
CA HIS A 816 -10.31 -8.27 -8.28
C HIS A 816 -9.78 -9.01 -9.53
N SER A 817 -10.65 -9.72 -10.25
CA SER A 817 -10.24 -10.39 -11.50
C SER A 817 -9.98 -9.39 -12.64
N ARG A 818 -9.06 -9.70 -13.56
CA ARG A 818 -8.85 -8.96 -14.81
C ARG A 818 -10.21 -8.65 -15.47
N PRO A 819 -10.54 -7.37 -15.74
CA PRO A 819 -11.80 -7.02 -16.41
C PRO A 819 -11.84 -7.57 -17.84
N ASP A 820 -13.04 -7.65 -18.43
CA ASP A 820 -13.22 -8.02 -19.84
C ASP A 820 -12.63 -6.93 -20.74
N LEU A 821 -11.35 -7.10 -21.10
CA LEU A 821 -10.62 -6.25 -22.03
C LEU A 821 -10.68 -6.83 -23.46
N PRO A 822 -10.64 -5.98 -24.50
CA PRO A 822 -10.72 -6.42 -25.89
C PRO A 822 -9.48 -7.21 -26.39
N ASN A 823 -8.39 -7.21 -25.61
CA ASN A 823 -7.20 -8.03 -25.87
C ASN A 823 -7.22 -9.31 -25.01
N SER A 824 -6.74 -10.41 -25.59
CA SER A 824 -6.44 -11.64 -24.84
C SER A 824 -5.34 -11.39 -23.80
N TYR A 825 -5.43 -12.06 -22.65
CA TYR A 825 -4.34 -12.09 -21.67
C TYR A 825 -3.07 -12.70 -22.28
N LEU A 826 -1.93 -12.05 -22.04
CA LEU A 826 -0.59 -12.51 -22.39
C LEU A 826 0.30 -12.30 -21.16
N ALA A 827 0.92 -13.37 -20.67
CA ALA A 827 1.76 -13.33 -19.49
C ALA A 827 3.09 -12.58 -19.74
N PRO A 828 3.74 -12.07 -18.68
CA PRO A 828 5.12 -11.55 -18.72
C PRO A 828 6.09 -12.50 -19.41
N ARG A 829 6.96 -11.95 -20.27
CA ARG A 829 7.92 -12.73 -21.07
C ARG A 829 9.33 -12.72 -20.50
N ASP A 830 9.66 -11.70 -19.71
CA ASP A 830 10.96 -11.54 -19.06
C ASP A 830 10.84 -10.99 -17.63
N GLU A 831 11.94 -10.97 -16.88
CA GLU A 831 11.96 -10.51 -15.49
C GLU A 831 11.54 -9.04 -15.30
N ILE A 832 11.73 -8.18 -16.31
CA ILE A 832 11.37 -6.76 -16.23
C ILE A 832 9.86 -6.65 -16.41
N GLU A 833 9.29 -7.35 -17.39
CA GLU A 833 7.83 -7.46 -17.55
C GLU A 833 7.16 -8.08 -16.33
N GLN A 834 7.75 -9.10 -15.70
CA GLN A 834 7.16 -9.75 -14.53
C GLN A 834 7.12 -8.80 -13.34
N LYS A 835 8.23 -8.15 -13.01
CA LYS A 835 8.30 -7.17 -11.92
C LYS A 835 7.36 -5.98 -12.15
N LEU A 836 7.18 -5.53 -13.39
CA LEU A 836 6.20 -4.49 -13.74
C LEU A 836 4.76 -4.98 -13.57
N ALA A 837 4.45 -6.21 -13.98
CA ALA A 837 3.15 -6.84 -13.76
C ALA A 837 2.85 -6.95 -12.26
N ASP A 838 3.80 -7.38 -11.43
CA ASP A 838 3.61 -7.51 -9.99
C ASP A 838 3.29 -6.15 -9.33
N ILE A 839 4.04 -5.11 -9.67
CA ILE A 839 3.78 -3.73 -9.22
C ILE A 839 2.37 -3.27 -9.62
N TRP A 840 1.92 -3.59 -10.84
CA TRP A 840 0.59 -3.20 -11.32
C TRP A 840 -0.53 -4.00 -10.67
N GLN A 841 -0.36 -5.31 -10.51
CA GLN A 841 -1.33 -6.19 -9.85
C GLN A 841 -1.57 -5.76 -8.40
N GLU A 842 -0.49 -5.47 -7.66
CA GLU A 842 -0.55 -5.01 -6.27
C GLU A 842 -1.24 -3.64 -6.14
N LEU A 843 -0.86 -2.66 -6.97
CA LEU A 843 -1.31 -1.28 -6.83
C LEU A 843 -2.67 -0.98 -7.48
N LEU A 844 -3.06 -1.73 -8.53
CA LEU A 844 -4.37 -1.59 -9.20
C LEU A 844 -5.46 -2.45 -8.56
N GLY A 845 -5.11 -3.39 -7.69
CA GLY A 845 -6.08 -4.30 -7.12
C GLY A 845 -6.52 -5.39 -8.10
N ILE A 846 -5.68 -5.88 -9.01
CA ILE A 846 -6.11 -6.79 -10.11
C ILE A 846 -5.21 -8.04 -10.23
N GLN A 847 -5.84 -9.21 -10.45
CA GLN A 847 -5.17 -10.47 -10.78
C GLN A 847 -5.02 -10.66 -12.30
N GLN A 848 -3.89 -11.24 -12.74
CA GLN A 848 -3.58 -11.54 -14.14
C GLN A 848 -3.55 -10.30 -15.03
N VAL A 849 -2.74 -9.31 -14.66
CA VAL A 849 -2.44 -8.19 -15.55
C VAL A 849 -1.53 -8.68 -16.68
N GLY A 850 -2.06 -8.67 -17.90
CA GLY A 850 -1.32 -9.06 -19.12
C GLY A 850 -0.38 -7.96 -19.61
N ILE A 851 0.68 -8.34 -20.32
CA ILE A 851 1.75 -7.41 -20.76
C ILE A 851 1.29 -6.29 -21.68
N HIS A 852 0.15 -6.49 -22.36
CA HIS A 852 -0.48 -5.53 -23.27
C HIS A 852 -1.75 -4.91 -22.69
N ASP A 853 -2.05 -5.18 -21.41
CA ASP A 853 -3.18 -4.56 -20.73
C ASP A 853 -2.85 -3.10 -20.46
N ASN A 854 -3.84 -2.23 -20.70
CA ASN A 854 -3.66 -0.80 -20.57
C ASN A 854 -3.89 -0.37 -19.12
N PHE A 855 -2.88 0.25 -18.49
CA PHE A 855 -2.87 0.70 -17.09
C PHE A 855 -4.14 1.45 -16.67
N PHE A 856 -4.61 2.37 -17.50
CA PHE A 856 -5.77 3.21 -17.22
C PHE A 856 -7.10 2.47 -17.43
N THR A 857 -7.11 1.47 -18.31
CA THR A 857 -8.29 0.61 -18.54
C THR A 857 -8.45 -0.42 -17.41
N LEU A 858 -7.34 -0.75 -16.74
CA LEU A 858 -7.29 -1.49 -15.47
C LEU A 858 -7.62 -0.62 -14.23
N GLY A 859 -8.14 0.60 -14.41
CA GLY A 859 -8.56 1.47 -13.31
C GLY A 859 -7.45 2.32 -12.67
N GLY A 860 -6.24 2.31 -13.23
CA GLY A 860 -5.14 3.15 -12.76
C GLY A 860 -5.39 4.64 -12.96
N ASP A 861 -5.06 5.44 -11.96
CA ASP A 861 -5.10 6.90 -12.02
C ASP A 861 -3.72 7.53 -11.76
N SER A 862 -3.64 8.87 -11.75
CA SER A 862 -2.38 9.59 -11.52
C SER A 862 -1.74 9.30 -10.16
N LEU A 863 -2.51 9.00 -9.11
CA LEU A 863 -1.96 8.69 -7.79
C LEU A 863 -1.35 7.28 -7.78
N VAL A 864 -2.08 6.30 -8.33
CA VAL A 864 -1.57 4.93 -8.45
C VAL A 864 -0.36 4.88 -9.39
N ALA A 865 -0.38 5.63 -10.50
CA ALA A 865 0.75 5.79 -11.42
C ALA A 865 2.04 6.25 -10.71
N VAL A 866 1.93 7.13 -9.72
CA VAL A 866 3.08 7.67 -9.00
C VAL A 866 3.62 6.69 -7.98
N GLN A 867 2.76 5.91 -7.35
CA GLN A 867 3.16 4.77 -6.53
C GLN A 867 3.87 3.70 -7.38
N VAL A 868 3.36 3.40 -8.59
CA VAL A 868 3.99 2.51 -9.58
C VAL A 868 5.39 3.02 -9.94
N LEU A 869 5.52 4.29 -10.33
CA LEU A 869 6.80 4.87 -10.75
C LEU A 869 7.80 5.01 -9.59
N SER A 870 7.34 5.31 -8.37
CA SER A 870 8.17 5.29 -7.17
C SER A 870 8.71 3.89 -6.88
N ARG A 871 7.89 2.84 -7.04
CA ARG A 871 8.36 1.44 -6.94
C ARG A 871 9.30 1.05 -8.07
N ILE A 872 9.02 1.44 -9.32
CA ILE A 872 9.95 1.23 -10.46
C ILE A 872 11.30 1.90 -10.18
N ARG A 873 11.31 3.14 -9.69
CA ARG A 873 12.52 3.87 -9.29
C ARG A 873 13.30 3.13 -8.20
N ASN A 874 12.61 2.59 -7.20
CA ASN A 874 13.24 1.88 -6.09
C ASN A 874 13.78 0.49 -6.49
N ILE A 875 13.14 -0.19 -7.45
CA ILE A 875 13.50 -1.56 -7.89
C ILE A 875 14.57 -1.53 -8.99
N PHE A 876 14.49 -0.59 -9.93
CA PHE A 876 15.36 -0.54 -11.11
C PHE A 876 16.38 0.62 -11.09
N SER A 877 16.38 1.47 -10.06
CA SER A 877 17.22 2.68 -9.97
C SER A 877 17.02 3.70 -11.12
N ILE A 878 15.92 3.59 -11.87
CA ILE A 878 15.62 4.41 -13.05
C ILE A 878 14.44 5.35 -12.77
N ARG A 879 14.59 6.62 -13.15
CA ARG A 879 13.47 7.57 -13.15
C ARG A 879 12.73 7.49 -14.48
N LEU A 880 11.50 7.00 -14.43
CA LEU A 880 10.51 7.16 -15.49
C LEU A 880 9.50 8.24 -15.07
N SER A 881 9.01 9.02 -16.03
CA SER A 881 7.97 10.02 -15.79
C SER A 881 6.57 9.45 -15.92
N VAL A 882 5.57 10.12 -15.34
CA VAL A 882 4.15 9.80 -15.62
C VAL A 882 3.84 9.96 -17.11
N ALA A 883 4.52 10.88 -17.83
CA ALA A 883 4.40 10.97 -19.28
C ALA A 883 4.80 9.66 -19.97
N ASN A 884 5.84 8.97 -19.49
CA ASN A 884 6.25 7.68 -20.05
C ASN A 884 5.16 6.61 -19.86
N LEU A 885 4.42 6.60 -18.74
CA LEU A 885 3.30 5.68 -18.52
C LEU A 885 2.06 6.03 -19.37
N PHE A 886 1.85 7.31 -19.73
CA PHE A 886 0.78 7.69 -20.68
C PHE A 886 1.13 7.36 -22.14
N GLU A 887 2.39 7.56 -22.56
CA GLU A 887 2.89 7.19 -23.89
C GLU A 887 3.04 5.67 -24.08
N SER A 888 3.28 4.95 -22.99
CA SER A 888 3.59 3.52 -22.97
C SER A 888 2.76 2.86 -21.87
N PRO A 889 1.42 2.79 -22.05
CA PRO A 889 0.48 2.41 -21.00
C PRO A 889 0.37 0.90 -20.83
N THR A 890 1.33 0.12 -21.31
CA THR A 890 1.40 -1.34 -21.14
C THR A 890 2.75 -1.74 -20.55
N ILE A 891 2.77 -2.86 -19.83
CA ILE A 891 3.98 -3.43 -19.23
C ILE A 891 5.07 -3.70 -20.27
N ALA A 892 4.71 -4.22 -21.44
CA ALA A 892 5.67 -4.49 -22.52
C ALA A 892 6.36 -3.21 -23.03
N ASP A 893 5.63 -2.10 -23.12
CA ASP A 893 6.18 -0.83 -23.60
C ASP A 893 7.09 -0.18 -22.54
N ILE A 894 6.74 -0.29 -21.25
CA ILE A 894 7.61 0.17 -20.15
C ILE A 894 8.84 -0.71 -20.02
N ALA A 895 8.71 -2.04 -20.12
CA ALA A 895 9.86 -2.95 -20.11
C ALA A 895 10.85 -2.61 -21.23
N THR A 896 10.34 -2.32 -22.43
CA THR A 896 11.16 -1.87 -23.57
C THR A 896 11.88 -0.53 -23.28
N LYS A 897 11.23 0.42 -22.59
CA LYS A 897 11.86 1.69 -22.17
C LYS A 897 12.93 1.46 -21.08
N LEU A 898 12.66 0.61 -20.09
CA LEU A 898 13.62 0.23 -19.03
C LEU A 898 14.84 -0.49 -19.61
N GLN A 899 14.67 -1.47 -20.50
CA GLN A 899 15.77 -2.20 -21.13
C GLN A 899 16.73 -1.26 -21.88
N LYS A 900 16.21 -0.26 -22.60
CA LYS A 900 17.04 0.74 -23.31
C LYS A 900 17.85 1.65 -22.37
N GLN A 901 17.39 1.87 -21.14
CA GLN A 901 18.12 2.68 -20.15
C GLN A 901 19.04 1.85 -19.25
N LEU A 902 18.70 0.58 -18.99
CA LEU A 902 19.57 -0.38 -18.29
C LEU A 902 20.74 -0.85 -19.17
N TYR A 903 20.52 -0.98 -20.48
CA TYR A 903 21.46 -1.55 -21.44
C TYR A 903 21.59 -0.68 -22.72
N PRO A 904 22.18 0.52 -22.63
CA PRO A 904 22.26 1.46 -23.76
C PRO A 904 23.11 0.95 -24.95
N ASP A 905 24.03 0.00 -24.72
CA ASP A 905 24.90 -0.56 -25.77
C ASP A 905 24.32 -1.77 -26.51
N THR A 906 23.21 -2.38 -26.04
CA THR A 906 22.55 -3.49 -26.75
C THR A 906 21.61 -2.98 -27.84
N ASN A 907 22.20 -2.53 -28.94
CA ASN A 907 21.48 -2.22 -30.18
C ASN A 907 21.10 -3.51 -30.91
N LEU A 908 20.13 -4.26 -30.37
CA LEU A 908 19.59 -5.49 -30.97
C LEU A 908 18.83 -5.14 -32.25
N GLY A 909 19.46 -5.49 -33.38
CA GLY A 909 18.88 -5.34 -34.71
C GLY A 909 17.68 -6.24 -34.95
N ALA A 910 16.92 -5.94 -36.01
CA ALA A 910 15.63 -6.56 -36.29
C ALA A 910 15.72 -7.95 -36.96
N SER A 911 16.37 -8.94 -36.33
CA SER A 911 16.47 -10.31 -36.85
C SER A 911 15.55 -11.35 -36.17
N ASP A 912 15.28 -11.23 -34.87
CA ASP A 912 14.80 -12.37 -34.07
C ASP A 912 13.28 -12.35 -33.77
N ARG A 913 12.48 -11.79 -34.69
CA ARG A 913 10.99 -11.75 -34.59
C ARG A 913 10.26 -12.71 -35.54
N GLU A 914 10.98 -13.56 -36.27
CA GLU A 914 10.40 -14.61 -37.12
C GLU A 914 10.84 -16.02 -36.66
N GLU A 915 10.38 -16.46 -35.48
CA GLU A 915 10.11 -17.89 -35.28
C GLU A 915 9.08 -18.11 -34.15
N ILE A 916 8.31 -19.20 -34.27
CA ILE A 916 7.19 -19.59 -33.39
C ILE A 916 5.94 -18.70 -33.53
N ALA A 917 5.38 -18.72 -34.74
CA ALA A 917 3.94 -18.92 -34.89
C ALA A 917 3.71 -20.39 -35.29
N ILE A 918 3.04 -21.16 -34.42
CA ILE A 918 2.26 -22.41 -34.66
C ILE A 918 1.32 -22.57 -33.46
#